data_AF-A0A2V8LSW8-F1
#
_entry.id   AF-A0A2V8LSW8-F1
#
_cell.length_a   1.000
_cell.length_b   1.000
_cell.length_c   1.000
_cell.angle_alpha   90.00
_cell.angle_beta   90.00
_cell.angle_gamma   90.00
#
_symmetry.space_group_name_H-M   'P 1'
#
loop_
_entity.id
_entity.type
_entity.pdbx_description
1 polymer ?
#
loop_
_entity_poly.entity_id
_entity_poly.type
_entity_poly.pdbx_seq_one_letter_code
_entity_poly.pdbx_strand_id
1 'polypeptide(L)'
;MCGIAGLISQNPQAFINSMLRSIEHRGRDDEGIWTSQPIDAERRRVCLGHRRLSIIDTSSAGHQPMLSADGRFVVILNGEIYNYRELREQLATRDHRFHTQTDTEVLLAAWAEWGDECLSRLNGMFAFALWDDKERALYLVRDRVGIKPIYYADMSDKLQFAEHSGRDAHTPSAIVFASEIKSILASGLIGRELDHEALHQFLTFLWAPDPNTLFRGIKTVPPGHFVRIRDGQLSLKQWWDISFDRIEEEHSEAWWQERVLETLDRVVKLEMVADVPLGSFLSGGVDSSSIVAMMKRHSNGRRIGTYTIGIDAEDLRYDIIPDDLEWARRVNQQLDTDYHEIMLKPDVAELLPKLVYYMDEPAIDMAIPSYLVSRAARESLRVMLSGMGGDEVFAGYPRQLAMKIASAFDPVPQLLRRPMMKALAYALPGGLPGKLTAPLRNAKKFARSAGLDFENRYLGYQTYFTDEAKTRLYTDELREATRGMDAYSAHRGYFARVKNAAPLNQLLYVDLKTFLPCLNLMTTDKTSMAANLEVRVPFLNQEMLELAARMPSDLKLRGLKRKYILKRAAERLLPREVVWRKKAGFGAPIRSWLRGPLRPMVDDLLSAETLKRRGLFRSEEVKRIIETNLSGREDHNLQVFQLLNLELWQRAFIDS
;
A
#
# COMPACT_ATOMS: atom_id res chain seq x y z
N MET A 1 -4.13 9.22 -11.14
CA MET A 1 -2.67 9.12 -11.30
C MET A 1 -2.26 8.42 -12.55
N CYS A 2 -1.10 8.81 -13.03
CA CYS A 2 -0.61 8.33 -14.31
C CYS A 2 -0.20 6.84 -14.24
N GLY A 3 -0.16 6.20 -15.41
CA GLY A 3 0.57 4.95 -15.62
C GLY A 3 1.92 5.25 -16.24
N ILE A 4 2.97 4.64 -15.73
CA ILE A 4 4.32 4.71 -16.34
C ILE A 4 4.79 3.31 -16.71
N ALA A 5 5.48 3.20 -17.83
CA ALA A 5 6.09 1.98 -18.33
C ALA A 5 7.35 2.30 -19.14
N GLY A 6 8.31 1.39 -19.16
CA GLY A 6 9.46 1.55 -20.02
C GLY A 6 10.37 0.33 -20.03
N LEU A 7 11.31 0.34 -20.97
CA LEU A 7 12.25 -0.75 -21.16
C LEU A 7 13.51 -0.31 -21.88
N ILE A 8 14.59 -1.06 -21.62
CA ILE A 8 15.84 -1.02 -22.37
C ILE A 8 15.91 -2.31 -23.18
N SER A 9 15.91 -2.24 -24.51
CA SER A 9 16.04 -3.41 -25.39
C SER A 9 16.47 -3.01 -26.80
N GLN A 10 16.75 -3.96 -27.69
CA GLN A 10 17.09 -3.67 -29.10
C GLN A 10 15.89 -3.15 -29.92
N ASN A 11 14.66 -3.56 -29.59
CA ASN A 11 13.45 -3.18 -30.30
C ASN A 11 12.30 -2.85 -29.33
N PRO A 12 12.44 -1.79 -28.50
CA PRO A 12 11.48 -1.52 -27.44
C PRO A 12 10.10 -1.12 -27.96
N GLN A 13 10.01 -0.59 -29.19
CA GLN A 13 8.73 -0.21 -29.81
C GLN A 13 7.79 -1.40 -30.04
N ALA A 14 8.34 -2.62 -30.17
CA ALA A 14 7.53 -3.83 -30.31
C ALA A 14 6.73 -4.14 -29.04
N PHE A 15 7.15 -3.63 -27.87
CA PHE A 15 6.61 -4.00 -26.57
C PHE A 15 5.88 -2.85 -25.87
N ILE A 16 6.35 -1.61 -26.00
CA ILE A 16 5.83 -0.49 -25.19
C ILE A 16 4.32 -0.27 -25.32
N ASN A 17 3.75 -0.49 -26.50
CA ASN A 17 2.32 -0.29 -26.74
C ASN A 17 1.44 -1.27 -25.94
N SER A 18 1.82 -2.56 -25.86
CA SER A 18 1.06 -3.53 -25.06
C SER A 18 1.17 -3.22 -23.56
N MET A 19 2.36 -2.78 -23.12
CA MET A 19 2.59 -2.32 -21.76
C MET A 19 1.69 -1.14 -21.39
N LEU A 20 1.54 -0.14 -22.27
CA LEU A 20 0.71 1.04 -22.01
C LEU A 20 -0.78 0.75 -22.07
N ARG A 21 -1.22 -0.18 -22.92
CA ARG A 21 -2.64 -0.60 -22.99
C ARG A 21 -3.10 -1.28 -21.71
N SER A 22 -2.26 -2.13 -21.09
CA SER A 22 -2.65 -2.83 -19.86
C SER A 22 -2.79 -1.93 -18.63
N ILE A 23 -2.36 -0.66 -18.72
CA ILE A 23 -2.43 0.34 -17.64
C ILE A 23 -3.22 1.59 -18.03
N GLU A 24 -4.00 1.52 -19.11
CA GLU A 24 -4.83 2.63 -19.60
C GLU A 24 -5.83 3.14 -18.53
N HIS A 25 -6.33 2.26 -17.66
CA HIS A 25 -7.24 2.66 -16.57
C HIS A 25 -6.64 3.71 -15.65
N ARG A 26 -5.31 3.73 -15.49
CA ARG A 26 -4.63 4.72 -14.65
C ARG A 26 -4.77 6.12 -15.24
N GLY A 27 -4.55 6.28 -16.54
CA GLY A 27 -4.58 7.58 -17.21
C GLY A 27 -5.17 7.50 -18.61
N ARG A 28 -6.33 8.17 -18.80
CA ARG A 28 -7.10 8.16 -20.05
C ARG A 28 -7.08 9.50 -20.78
N ASP A 29 -6.46 10.52 -20.20
CA ASP A 29 -6.54 11.89 -20.71
C ASP A 29 -5.50 12.16 -21.80
N ASP A 30 -4.36 11.46 -21.76
CA ASP A 30 -3.27 11.60 -22.73
C ASP A 30 -2.36 10.35 -22.73
N GLU A 31 -1.60 10.14 -23.80
CA GLU A 31 -0.62 9.07 -23.98
C GLU A 31 0.63 9.59 -24.68
N GLY A 32 1.82 9.20 -24.20
CA GLY A 32 3.08 9.56 -24.85
C GLY A 32 4.11 8.44 -24.81
N ILE A 33 4.96 8.42 -25.83
CA ILE A 33 6.09 7.49 -25.98
C ILE A 33 7.31 8.28 -26.44
N TRP A 34 8.45 8.02 -25.82
CA TRP A 34 9.76 8.50 -26.25
C TRP A 34 10.72 7.33 -26.38
N THR A 35 11.55 7.33 -27.44
CA THR A 35 12.64 6.36 -27.58
C THR A 35 13.96 7.06 -27.86
N SER A 36 15.02 6.65 -27.16
CA SER A 36 16.37 7.16 -27.34
C SER A 36 17.00 6.73 -28.67
N GLN A 37 18.12 7.38 -29.01
CA GLN A 37 19.09 6.81 -29.93
C GLN A 37 19.73 5.54 -29.35
N PRO A 38 20.41 4.70 -30.17
CA PRO A 38 21.12 3.54 -29.65
C PRO A 38 22.14 3.95 -28.58
N ILE A 39 22.14 3.25 -27.44
CA ILE A 39 22.92 3.63 -26.26
C ILE A 39 24.21 2.80 -26.09
N ASP A 40 24.38 1.74 -26.87
CA ASP A 40 25.53 0.85 -26.81
C ASP A 40 25.79 0.09 -28.14
N ALA A 41 26.83 -0.74 -28.15
CA ALA A 41 27.23 -1.56 -29.30
C ALA A 41 26.19 -2.62 -29.69
N GLU A 42 25.37 -3.08 -28.74
CA GLU A 42 24.24 -3.98 -28.99
C GLU A 42 23.04 -3.26 -29.62
N ARG A 43 23.17 -1.95 -29.85
CA ARG A 43 22.15 -1.05 -30.39
C ARG A 43 20.87 -1.04 -29.55
N ARG A 44 20.98 -1.30 -28.24
CA ARG A 44 19.84 -1.18 -27.32
C ARG A 44 19.40 0.28 -27.26
N ARG A 45 18.12 0.49 -26.97
CA ARG A 45 17.48 1.80 -26.83
C ARG A 45 16.65 1.82 -25.56
N VAL A 46 16.57 2.98 -24.94
CA VAL A 46 15.64 3.26 -23.84
C VAL A 46 14.32 3.71 -24.44
N CYS A 47 13.21 3.16 -23.98
CA CYS A 47 11.88 3.62 -24.33
C CYS A 47 11.09 3.90 -23.05
N LEU A 48 10.48 5.08 -23.00
CA LEU A 48 9.67 5.57 -21.90
C LEU A 48 8.26 5.81 -22.43
N GLY A 49 7.25 5.33 -21.71
CA GLY A 49 5.84 5.47 -22.06
C GLY A 49 5.01 5.95 -20.86
N HIS A 50 3.98 6.73 -21.15
CA HIS A 50 3.14 7.36 -20.14
C HIS A 50 1.65 7.32 -20.52
N ARG A 51 0.80 7.11 -19.50
CA ARG A 51 -0.66 7.22 -19.54
C ARG A 51 -1.07 8.30 -18.54
N ARG A 52 -1.67 9.39 -18.99
CA ARG A 52 -1.89 10.58 -18.14
C ARG A 52 -3.29 10.62 -17.54
N LEU A 53 -3.36 10.93 -16.24
CA LEU A 53 -4.53 11.55 -15.63
C LEU A 53 -4.17 13.02 -15.36
N SER A 54 -4.86 13.96 -15.98
CA SER A 54 -4.54 15.38 -15.93
C SER A 54 -5.14 16.02 -14.67
N ILE A 55 -4.27 16.41 -13.73
CA ILE A 55 -4.62 16.99 -12.42
C ILE A 55 -4.07 18.41 -12.27
N ILE A 56 -2.75 18.59 -12.41
CA ILE A 56 -2.08 19.89 -12.53
C ILE A 56 -1.80 20.17 -14.01
N ASP A 57 -2.10 21.39 -14.44
CA ASP A 57 -1.98 21.90 -15.81
C ASP A 57 -2.67 20.97 -16.83
N THR A 58 -3.99 21.05 -16.97
CA THR A 58 -4.77 20.17 -17.86
C THR A 58 -4.54 20.43 -19.36
N SER A 59 -3.63 21.33 -19.72
CA SER A 59 -3.26 21.58 -21.11
C SER A 59 -2.29 20.51 -21.64
N SER A 60 -1.93 20.63 -22.91
CA SER A 60 -0.89 19.80 -23.53
C SER A 60 0.51 20.06 -22.96
N ALA A 61 0.72 21.13 -22.19
CA ALA A 61 2.01 21.44 -21.58
C ALA A 61 2.45 20.38 -20.54
N GLY A 62 1.50 19.66 -19.93
CA GLY A 62 1.79 18.54 -19.04
C GLY A 62 1.97 17.18 -19.71
N HIS A 63 2.13 17.14 -21.03
CA HIS A 63 2.43 15.91 -21.77
C HIS A 63 3.73 15.25 -21.27
N GLN A 64 3.74 13.92 -21.22
CA GLN A 64 4.90 13.13 -20.83
C GLN A 64 5.06 11.94 -21.78
N PRO A 65 6.28 11.45 -22.06
CA PRO A 65 7.57 11.81 -21.46
C PRO A 65 8.01 13.27 -21.69
N MET A 66 8.54 13.91 -20.64
CA MET A 66 8.97 15.31 -20.68
C MET A 66 10.50 15.40 -20.80
N LEU A 67 10.98 16.28 -21.68
CA LEU A 67 12.41 16.50 -21.93
C LEU A 67 12.89 17.78 -21.23
N SER A 68 14.15 17.79 -20.81
CA SER A 68 14.80 19.01 -20.31
C SER A 68 15.04 19.99 -21.46
N ALA A 69 15.26 21.27 -21.15
CA ALA A 69 15.47 22.31 -22.15
C ALA A 69 16.66 22.03 -23.09
N ASP A 70 17.70 21.34 -22.60
CA ASP A 70 18.87 20.90 -23.36
C ASP A 70 18.71 19.50 -23.99
N GLY A 71 17.58 18.83 -23.77
CA GLY A 71 17.28 17.47 -24.24
C GLY A 71 18.08 16.36 -23.55
N ARG A 72 18.90 16.67 -22.52
CA ARG A 72 19.71 15.68 -21.81
C ARG A 72 18.88 14.70 -21.00
N PHE A 73 17.87 15.19 -20.31
CA PHE A 73 17.06 14.42 -19.38
C PHE A 73 15.68 14.15 -19.96
N VAL A 74 15.15 12.96 -19.71
CA VAL A 74 13.78 12.58 -20.07
C VAL A 74 13.10 11.94 -18.87
N VAL A 75 11.93 12.43 -18.49
CA VAL A 75 11.20 11.95 -17.31
C VAL A 75 9.77 11.50 -17.63
N ILE A 76 9.35 10.44 -16.96
CA ILE A 76 7.95 10.06 -16.81
C ILE A 76 7.62 9.94 -15.31
N LEU A 77 6.55 10.59 -14.87
CA LEU A 77 6.13 10.75 -13.49
C LEU A 77 4.71 10.20 -13.29
N ASN A 78 4.59 9.27 -12.35
CA ASN A 78 3.35 8.88 -11.68
C ASN A 78 3.39 9.47 -10.27
N GLY A 79 2.96 10.71 -10.10
CA GLY A 79 3.09 11.41 -8.84
C GLY A 79 2.67 12.87 -8.90
N GLU A 80 2.76 13.53 -7.75
CA GLU A 80 2.56 14.96 -7.56
C GLU A 80 3.70 15.48 -6.68
N ILE A 81 4.35 16.56 -7.11
CA ILE A 81 5.30 17.33 -6.28
C ILE A 81 4.57 18.53 -5.69
N TYR A 82 4.03 18.39 -4.48
CA TYR A 82 3.19 19.40 -3.83
C TYR A 82 3.89 20.76 -3.62
N ASN A 83 5.20 20.75 -3.36
CA ASN A 83 5.98 21.97 -3.16
C ASN A 83 6.62 22.52 -4.46
N TYR A 84 6.15 22.11 -5.65
CA TYR A 84 6.76 22.52 -6.91
C TYR A 84 6.81 24.04 -7.12
N ARG A 85 5.85 24.81 -6.59
CA ARG A 85 5.86 26.28 -6.70
C ARG A 85 7.03 26.90 -5.95
N GLU A 86 7.29 26.43 -4.72
CA GLU A 86 8.42 26.89 -3.90
C GLU A 86 9.76 26.48 -4.54
N LEU A 87 9.84 25.27 -5.08
CA LEU A 87 11.04 24.79 -5.78
C LEU A 87 11.29 25.57 -7.09
N ARG A 88 10.23 25.90 -7.84
CA ARG A 88 10.30 26.72 -9.05
C ARG A 88 10.92 28.08 -8.75
N GLU A 89 10.52 28.74 -7.68
CA GLU A 89 11.09 30.01 -7.24
C GLU A 89 12.58 29.88 -6.90
N GLN A 90 12.97 28.83 -6.15
CA GLN A 90 14.37 28.56 -5.80
C GLN A 90 15.27 28.21 -7.01
N LEU A 91 14.70 27.59 -8.03
CA LEU A 91 15.40 27.24 -9.26
C LEU A 91 15.48 28.43 -10.23
N ALA A 92 14.47 29.30 -10.25
CA ALA A 92 14.50 30.54 -11.02
C ALA A 92 15.64 31.47 -10.58
N THR A 93 16.02 31.47 -9.31
CA THR A 93 17.21 32.21 -8.83
C THR A 93 18.54 31.57 -9.24
N ARG A 94 18.50 30.40 -9.88
CA ARG A 94 19.66 29.64 -10.39
C ARG A 94 19.62 29.52 -11.92
N ASP A 95 19.04 30.52 -12.59
CA ASP A 95 18.97 30.62 -14.04
C ASP A 95 18.14 29.54 -14.77
N HIS A 96 17.35 28.74 -14.05
CA HIS A 96 16.40 27.82 -14.68
C HIS A 96 15.20 28.59 -15.25
N ARG A 97 14.87 28.32 -16.51
CA ARG A 97 13.70 28.86 -17.21
C ARG A 97 12.67 27.77 -17.43
N PHE A 98 11.41 28.10 -17.17
CA PHE A 98 10.29 27.17 -17.25
C PHE A 98 9.34 27.53 -18.38
N HIS A 99 8.88 26.54 -19.14
CA HIS A 99 8.00 26.67 -20.29
C HIS A 99 6.55 26.25 -19.98
N THR A 100 6.38 25.44 -18.94
CA THR A 100 5.09 24.90 -18.49
C THR A 100 4.78 25.40 -17.07
N GLN A 101 3.59 25.08 -16.55
CA GLN A 101 3.26 25.30 -15.12
C GLN A 101 3.19 23.99 -14.33
N THR A 102 3.80 22.94 -14.88
CA THR A 102 3.72 21.59 -14.32
C THR A 102 4.73 21.39 -13.20
N ASP A 103 4.38 20.52 -12.27
CA ASP A 103 5.28 20.02 -11.24
C ASP A 103 6.40 19.14 -11.85
N THR A 104 6.10 18.46 -12.95
CA THR A 104 7.02 17.59 -13.69
C THR A 104 8.22 18.36 -14.26
N GLU A 105 8.01 19.56 -14.82
CA GLU A 105 9.12 20.38 -15.32
C GLU A 105 10.03 20.86 -14.16
N VAL A 106 9.43 21.15 -13.00
CA VAL A 106 10.16 21.52 -11.78
C VAL A 106 11.00 20.35 -11.27
N LEU A 107 10.47 19.12 -11.28
CA LEU A 107 11.23 17.92 -10.96
C LEU A 107 12.45 17.78 -11.89
N LEU A 108 12.26 17.99 -13.19
CA LEU A 108 13.31 17.85 -14.18
C LEU A 108 14.42 18.90 -14.00
N ALA A 109 14.05 20.15 -13.74
CA ALA A 109 14.98 21.23 -13.41
C ALA A 109 15.71 20.98 -12.09
N ALA A 110 15.00 20.50 -11.05
CA ALA A 110 15.61 20.14 -9.76
C ALA A 110 16.64 19.02 -9.89
N TRP A 111 16.36 18.01 -10.72
CA TRP A 111 17.32 16.94 -11.02
C TRP A 111 18.51 17.45 -11.83
N ALA A 112 18.29 18.31 -12.82
CA ALA A 112 19.38 18.90 -13.59
C ALA A 112 20.34 19.73 -12.72
N GLU A 113 19.80 20.42 -11.72
CA GLU A 113 20.56 21.26 -10.79
C GLU A 113 21.27 20.45 -9.69
N TRP A 114 20.57 19.53 -9.02
CA TRP A 114 21.05 18.88 -7.80
C TRP A 114 21.28 17.37 -7.93
N GLY A 115 21.03 16.78 -9.10
CA GLY A 115 21.09 15.32 -9.28
C GLY A 115 20.13 14.59 -8.34
N ASP A 116 20.57 13.46 -7.78
CA ASP A 116 19.77 12.66 -6.85
C ASP A 116 19.59 13.33 -5.47
N GLU A 117 20.37 14.37 -5.13
CA GLU A 117 20.18 15.13 -3.89
C GLU A 117 18.87 15.92 -3.89
N CYS A 118 18.28 16.19 -5.07
CA CYS A 118 16.99 16.87 -5.19
C CYS A 118 15.87 16.11 -4.46
N LEU A 119 15.96 14.78 -4.33
CA LEU A 119 14.94 13.92 -3.72
C LEU A 119 14.60 14.35 -2.29
N SER A 120 15.61 14.79 -1.54
CA SER A 120 15.45 15.29 -0.17
C SER A 120 14.59 16.56 -0.10
N ARG A 121 14.51 17.33 -1.19
CA ARG A 121 13.77 18.60 -1.30
C ARG A 121 12.35 18.44 -1.82
N LEU A 122 12.04 17.31 -2.46
CA LEU A 122 10.71 17.03 -2.99
C LEU A 122 9.73 16.72 -1.84
N ASN A 123 8.65 17.49 -1.72
CA ASN A 123 7.48 17.13 -0.92
C ASN A 123 6.40 16.63 -1.88
N GLY A 124 6.04 15.36 -1.81
CA GLY A 124 5.17 14.75 -2.79
C GLY A 124 4.96 13.26 -2.58
N MET A 125 4.06 12.70 -3.38
CA MET A 125 3.94 11.26 -3.59
C MET A 125 4.31 10.98 -5.04
N PHE A 126 5.27 10.10 -5.29
CA PHE A 126 5.80 9.93 -6.63
C PHE A 126 6.49 8.59 -6.86
N ALA A 127 6.30 8.08 -8.06
CA ALA A 127 7.22 7.17 -8.69
C ALA A 127 7.56 7.72 -10.07
N PHE A 128 8.83 7.82 -10.41
CA PHE A 128 9.25 8.31 -11.71
C PHE A 128 10.40 7.51 -12.30
N ALA A 129 10.48 7.51 -13.62
CA ALA A 129 11.65 7.06 -14.35
C ALA A 129 12.31 8.25 -15.04
N LEU A 130 13.62 8.39 -14.86
CA LEU A 130 14.42 9.46 -15.44
C LEU A 130 15.62 8.89 -16.20
N TRP A 131 15.73 9.23 -17.47
CA TRP A 131 16.87 8.92 -18.32
C TRP A 131 17.82 10.11 -18.37
N ASP A 132 19.11 9.88 -18.11
CA ASP A 132 20.19 10.83 -18.37
C ASP A 132 20.97 10.37 -19.61
N ASP A 133 20.82 11.10 -20.72
CA ASP A 133 21.45 10.76 -21.98
C ASP A 133 22.97 10.92 -21.97
N LYS A 134 23.49 11.83 -21.12
CA LYS A 134 24.94 12.06 -20.99
C LYS A 134 25.58 10.95 -20.18
N GLU A 135 24.96 10.55 -19.07
CA GLU A 135 25.48 9.48 -18.21
C GLU A 135 25.11 8.07 -18.66
N ARG A 136 24.20 7.95 -19.64
CA ARG A 136 23.62 6.67 -20.08
C ARG A 136 23.06 5.87 -18.91
N ALA A 137 22.33 6.56 -18.03
CA ALA A 137 21.79 6.01 -16.80
C ALA A 137 20.27 6.20 -16.72
N LEU A 138 19.57 5.13 -16.34
CA LEU A 138 18.15 5.14 -16.04
C LEU A 138 17.96 5.06 -14.51
N TYR A 139 17.15 5.96 -13.98
CA TYR A 139 16.78 6.01 -12.56
C TYR A 139 15.30 5.66 -12.42
N LEU A 140 14.98 4.68 -11.58
CA LEU A 140 13.62 4.35 -11.14
C LEU A 140 13.49 4.75 -9.68
N VAL A 141 12.80 5.85 -9.42
CA VAL A 141 12.72 6.47 -8.08
C VAL A 141 11.34 6.24 -7.49
N ARG A 142 11.28 5.84 -6.21
CA ARG A 142 10.04 5.72 -5.44
C ARG A 142 10.07 6.63 -4.21
N ASP A 143 8.92 7.24 -3.90
CA ASP A 143 8.75 8.15 -2.76
C ASP A 143 9.05 7.52 -1.39
N ARG A 144 9.16 8.38 -0.36
CA ARG A 144 9.61 8.06 1.00
C ARG A 144 8.93 6.85 1.63
N VAL A 145 7.60 6.77 1.49
CA VAL A 145 6.76 5.76 2.15
C VAL A 145 6.12 4.78 1.16
N GLY A 146 6.44 4.90 -0.13
CA GLY A 146 5.98 3.97 -1.17
C GLY A 146 4.52 4.16 -1.56
N ILE A 147 4.00 5.40 -1.52
CA ILE A 147 2.63 5.73 -1.91
C ILE A 147 2.38 5.36 -3.38
N LYS A 148 3.34 5.64 -4.25
CA LYS A 148 3.25 5.29 -5.67
C LYS A 148 4.07 4.03 -5.97
N PRO A 149 3.49 3.05 -6.69
CA PRO A 149 4.19 1.82 -7.03
C PRO A 149 5.10 2.01 -8.25
N ILE A 150 6.22 1.30 -8.25
CA ILE A 150 7.06 1.06 -9.43
C ILE A 150 7.80 -0.27 -9.26
N TYR A 151 7.68 -1.11 -10.28
CA TYR A 151 8.21 -2.45 -10.36
C TYR A 151 9.22 -2.53 -11.51
N TYR A 152 10.17 -3.45 -11.41
CA TYR A 152 11.17 -3.69 -12.44
C TYR A 152 11.53 -5.18 -12.54
N ALA A 153 12.04 -5.58 -13.70
CA ALA A 153 12.59 -6.89 -13.97
C ALA A 153 13.87 -6.74 -14.81
N ASP A 154 14.88 -7.53 -14.46
CA ASP A 154 16.16 -7.58 -15.17
C ASP A 154 16.29 -8.92 -15.89
N MET A 155 16.31 -8.86 -17.22
CA MET A 155 16.40 -10.00 -18.13
C MET A 155 17.76 -10.07 -18.82
N SER A 156 18.79 -9.44 -18.24
CA SER A 156 20.14 -9.45 -18.78
C SER A 156 20.89 -10.76 -18.54
N ASP A 157 20.49 -11.54 -17.52
CA ASP A 157 21.08 -12.84 -17.22
C ASP A 157 20.45 -13.98 -18.04
N LYS A 158 21.23 -14.50 -19.00
CA LYS A 158 20.81 -15.51 -19.99
C LYS A 158 20.52 -16.89 -19.37
N LEU A 159 21.01 -17.17 -18.16
CA LEU A 159 20.90 -18.49 -17.53
C LEU A 159 19.50 -18.74 -16.92
N GLN A 160 18.80 -17.71 -16.46
CA GLN A 160 17.46 -17.88 -15.88
C GLN A 160 16.36 -18.10 -16.94
N PHE A 161 16.59 -17.66 -18.17
CA PHE A 161 15.57 -17.61 -19.22
C PHE A 161 15.53 -18.83 -20.15
N ALA A 162 16.69 -19.43 -20.40
CA ALA A 162 16.85 -20.54 -21.34
C ALA A 162 16.34 -21.89 -20.81
N GLU A 163 16.33 -22.09 -19.49
CA GLU A 163 15.90 -23.37 -18.91
C GLU A 163 14.37 -23.54 -18.81
N HIS A 164 13.58 -22.45 -18.85
CA HIS A 164 12.17 -22.50 -18.43
C HIS A 164 11.14 -21.97 -19.43
N SER A 165 11.55 -21.23 -20.47
CA SER A 165 10.58 -20.58 -21.40
C SER A 165 10.27 -21.36 -22.68
N GLY A 166 11.04 -22.41 -23.00
CA GLY A 166 10.98 -23.10 -24.30
C GLY A 166 11.21 -22.16 -25.50
N ARG A 167 11.62 -20.91 -25.26
CA ARG A 167 11.97 -19.92 -26.27
C ARG A 167 13.49 -19.91 -26.43
N ASP A 168 13.88 -19.67 -27.68
CA ASP A 168 15.25 -19.74 -28.15
C ASP A 168 16.22 -18.94 -27.27
N ALA A 169 17.48 -19.38 -27.20
CA ALA A 169 18.59 -18.77 -26.45
C ALA A 169 19.01 -17.37 -26.95
N HIS A 170 18.14 -16.74 -27.76
CA HIS A 170 18.27 -15.44 -28.39
C HIS A 170 17.41 -14.36 -27.71
N THR A 171 16.91 -14.59 -26.50
CA THR A 171 16.19 -13.53 -25.76
C THR A 171 17.13 -12.33 -25.56
N PRO A 172 16.80 -11.15 -26.12
CA PRO A 172 17.69 -10.00 -26.04
C PRO A 172 17.76 -9.50 -24.60
N SER A 173 18.95 -9.12 -24.15
CA SER A 173 19.17 -8.46 -22.85
C SER A 173 18.21 -7.28 -22.72
N ALA A 174 17.32 -7.36 -21.73
CA ALA A 174 16.30 -6.36 -21.52
C ALA A 174 16.13 -6.02 -20.04
N ILE A 175 15.81 -4.76 -19.76
CA ILE A 175 15.35 -4.32 -18.45
C ILE A 175 13.99 -3.68 -18.67
N VAL A 176 13.00 -4.06 -17.88
CA VAL A 176 11.59 -3.65 -18.05
C VAL A 176 11.10 -3.11 -16.72
N PHE A 177 10.32 -2.03 -16.74
CA PHE A 177 9.72 -1.47 -15.54
C PHE A 177 8.33 -0.90 -15.82
N ALA A 178 7.50 -0.82 -14.78
CA ALA A 178 6.20 -0.17 -14.87
C ALA A 178 5.61 0.14 -13.49
N SER A 179 4.56 0.97 -13.49
CA SER A 179 3.73 1.23 -12.30
C SER A 179 2.90 0.02 -11.83
N GLU A 180 2.64 -0.96 -12.70
CA GLU A 180 1.83 -2.15 -12.40
C GLU A 180 2.44 -3.40 -13.05
N ILE A 181 2.42 -4.53 -12.35
CA ILE A 181 3.13 -5.75 -12.77
C ILE A 181 2.57 -6.29 -14.09
N LYS A 182 1.25 -6.23 -14.30
CA LYS A 182 0.62 -6.66 -15.56
C LYS A 182 1.17 -5.94 -16.79
N SER A 183 1.69 -4.72 -16.63
CA SER A 183 2.37 -3.99 -17.70
C SER A 183 3.70 -4.62 -18.08
N ILE A 184 4.48 -5.06 -17.09
CA ILE A 184 5.72 -5.82 -17.33
C ILE A 184 5.38 -7.14 -18.02
N LEU A 185 4.36 -7.88 -17.55
CA LEU A 185 3.91 -9.13 -18.16
C LEU A 185 3.42 -8.93 -19.60
N ALA A 186 2.74 -7.82 -19.89
CA ALA A 186 2.24 -7.49 -21.22
C ALA A 186 3.35 -7.24 -22.26
N SER A 187 4.60 -7.01 -21.82
CA SER A 187 5.75 -6.97 -22.73
C SER A 187 6.03 -8.35 -23.37
N GLY A 188 5.63 -9.44 -22.72
CA GLY A 188 5.95 -10.81 -23.17
C GLY A 188 7.45 -11.16 -23.07
N LEU A 189 8.26 -10.30 -22.42
CA LEU A 189 9.70 -10.50 -22.20
C LEU A 189 10.00 -11.28 -20.92
N ILE A 190 9.06 -11.35 -19.98
CA ILE A 190 9.20 -12.07 -18.71
C ILE A 190 8.22 -13.24 -18.64
N GLY A 191 8.66 -14.37 -18.08
CA GLY A 191 7.82 -15.54 -17.82
C GLY A 191 6.84 -15.30 -16.68
N ARG A 192 5.68 -15.96 -16.74
CA ARG A 192 4.64 -15.91 -15.70
C ARG A 192 4.86 -17.03 -14.68
N GLU A 193 5.86 -16.86 -13.84
CA GLU A 193 6.25 -17.87 -12.84
C GLU A 193 5.96 -17.40 -11.42
N LEU A 194 5.43 -18.30 -10.59
CA LEU A 194 5.20 -18.06 -9.18
C LEU A 194 6.52 -18.08 -8.40
N ASP A 195 6.76 -17.05 -7.58
CA ASP A 195 7.88 -17.03 -6.64
C ASP A 195 7.47 -17.73 -5.33
N HIS A 196 8.15 -18.84 -5.01
CA HIS A 196 7.83 -19.64 -3.83
C HIS A 196 8.16 -18.93 -2.50
N GLU A 197 9.16 -18.06 -2.46
CA GLU A 197 9.49 -17.28 -1.27
C GLU A 197 8.39 -16.24 -1.01
N ALA A 198 7.98 -15.53 -2.05
CA ALA A 198 6.90 -14.57 -1.99
C ALA A 198 5.55 -15.24 -1.66
N LEU A 199 5.27 -16.43 -2.21
CA LEU A 199 4.10 -17.23 -1.82
C LEU A 199 4.14 -17.56 -0.32
N HIS A 200 5.30 -17.99 0.17
CA HIS A 200 5.49 -18.36 1.57
C HIS A 200 5.32 -17.16 2.51
N GLN A 201 5.79 -15.98 2.11
CA GLN A 201 5.57 -14.70 2.78
C GLN A 201 4.10 -14.27 2.72
N PHE A 202 3.48 -14.33 1.54
CA PHE A 202 2.08 -14.01 1.32
C PHE A 202 1.16 -14.84 2.22
N LEU A 203 1.29 -16.17 2.26
CA LEU A 203 0.51 -17.02 3.15
C LEU A 203 0.72 -16.67 4.64
N THR A 204 1.88 -16.14 4.99
CA THR A 204 2.16 -15.71 6.36
C THR A 204 1.44 -14.40 6.69
N PHE A 205 1.50 -13.38 5.82
CA PHE A 205 1.08 -12.02 6.16
C PHE A 205 -0.19 -11.51 5.44
N LEU A 206 -0.62 -12.13 4.35
CA LEU A 206 -1.52 -11.61 3.30
C LEU A 206 -0.85 -10.69 2.26
N TRP A 207 0.45 -10.45 2.36
CA TRP A 207 1.25 -9.69 1.39
C TRP A 207 2.68 -10.23 1.32
N ALA A 208 3.40 -9.90 0.25
CA ALA A 208 4.84 -10.12 0.13
C ALA A 208 5.58 -8.82 0.55
N PRO A 209 6.54 -8.88 1.49
CA PRO A 209 7.40 -7.74 1.79
C PRO A 209 8.27 -7.32 0.61
N ASP A 210 8.46 -6.01 0.41
CA ASP A 210 9.42 -5.48 -0.57
C ASP A 210 10.84 -6.07 -0.34
N PRO A 211 11.61 -6.34 -1.41
CA PRO A 211 11.30 -6.06 -2.83
C PRO A 211 10.55 -7.20 -3.53
N ASN A 212 10.11 -8.25 -2.83
CA ASN A 212 9.53 -9.43 -3.45
C ASN A 212 8.12 -9.15 -4.01
N THR A 213 7.81 -9.79 -5.13
CA THR A 213 6.45 -9.92 -5.66
C THR A 213 6.12 -11.40 -5.83
N LEU A 214 4.84 -11.75 -6.00
CA LEU A 214 4.45 -13.14 -6.27
C LEU A 214 4.97 -13.66 -7.63
N PHE A 215 5.53 -12.78 -8.47
CA PHE A 215 6.15 -13.19 -9.73
C PHE A 215 7.66 -13.30 -9.58
N ARG A 216 8.20 -14.43 -10.04
CA ARG A 216 9.64 -14.64 -10.11
C ARG A 216 10.27 -13.62 -11.05
N GLY A 217 11.37 -13.00 -10.61
CA GLY A 217 12.13 -12.02 -11.42
C GLY A 217 11.56 -10.61 -11.46
N ILE A 218 10.34 -10.37 -10.95
CA ILE A 218 9.76 -9.03 -10.83
C ILE A 218 9.94 -8.54 -9.40
N LYS A 219 10.56 -7.37 -9.24
CA LYS A 219 10.85 -6.76 -7.95
C LYS A 219 10.20 -5.38 -7.85
N THR A 220 9.81 -5.01 -6.64
CA THR A 220 9.33 -3.65 -6.33
C THR A 220 10.53 -2.79 -5.93
N VAL A 221 10.59 -1.53 -6.39
CA VAL A 221 11.54 -0.56 -5.80
C VAL A 221 11.07 -0.27 -4.36
N PRO A 222 11.89 -0.49 -3.31
CA PRO A 222 11.43 -0.25 -1.94
C PRO A 222 11.17 1.25 -1.65
N PRO A 223 10.35 1.59 -0.64
CA PRO A 223 10.09 2.97 -0.21
C PRO A 223 11.38 3.73 0.13
N GLY A 224 11.50 4.98 -0.32
CA GLY A 224 12.68 5.81 -0.07
C GLY A 224 13.95 5.27 -0.74
N HIS A 225 13.80 4.49 -1.82
CA HIS A 225 14.91 4.00 -2.64
C HIS A 225 14.78 4.45 -4.09
N PHE A 226 15.89 4.36 -4.81
CA PHE A 226 15.88 4.31 -6.25
C PHE A 226 16.75 3.17 -6.77
N VAL A 227 16.37 2.65 -7.94
CA VAL A 227 17.18 1.74 -8.74
C VAL A 227 17.86 2.55 -9.83
N ARG A 228 19.18 2.45 -9.93
CA ARG A 228 19.97 3.04 -11.02
C ARG A 228 20.51 1.93 -11.90
N ILE A 229 20.23 2.03 -13.18
CA ILE A 229 20.68 1.13 -14.23
C ILE A 229 21.68 1.88 -15.11
N ARG A 230 22.90 1.37 -15.20
CA ARG A 230 23.96 1.95 -16.03
C ARG A 230 24.89 0.84 -16.50
N ASP A 231 25.29 0.86 -17.77
CA ASP A 231 26.21 -0.13 -18.35
C ASP A 231 25.75 -1.58 -18.13
N GLY A 232 24.43 -1.81 -18.13
CA GLY A 232 23.82 -3.12 -17.86
C GLY A 232 23.86 -3.56 -16.39
N GLN A 233 24.38 -2.74 -15.48
CA GLN A 233 24.42 -3.02 -14.04
C GLN A 233 23.30 -2.30 -13.30
N LEU A 234 22.65 -3.03 -12.40
CA LEU A 234 21.62 -2.53 -11.51
C LEU A 234 22.21 -2.25 -10.12
N SER A 235 21.95 -1.05 -9.60
CA SER A 235 22.29 -0.68 -8.22
C SER A 235 21.08 -0.11 -7.50
N LEU A 236 20.94 -0.44 -6.21
CA LEU A 236 19.86 0.02 -5.36
C LEU A 236 20.43 0.96 -4.29
N LYS A 237 19.90 2.19 -4.20
CA LYS A 237 20.31 3.17 -3.18
C LYS A 237 19.11 3.60 -2.36
N GLN A 238 19.23 3.54 -1.03
CA GLN A 238 18.30 4.16 -0.10
C GLN A 238 18.63 5.65 -0.01
N TRP A 239 17.69 6.51 -0.43
CA TRP A 239 17.84 7.97 -0.35
C TRP A 239 17.09 8.58 0.83
N TRP A 240 16.15 7.84 1.44
CA TRP A 240 15.44 8.28 2.64
C TRP A 240 15.13 7.13 3.62
N ASP A 241 15.21 7.45 4.92
CA ASP A 241 14.64 6.64 6.00
C ASP A 241 14.09 7.56 7.09
N ILE A 242 13.10 7.07 7.85
CA ILE A 242 12.59 7.76 9.02
C ILE A 242 13.47 7.40 10.23
N SER A 243 13.87 8.41 11.01
CA SER A 243 14.67 8.22 12.23
C SER A 243 13.84 8.55 13.47
N PHE A 244 13.99 7.71 14.50
CA PHE A 244 13.41 7.91 15.84
C PHE A 244 14.50 8.21 16.88
N ASP A 245 15.67 8.69 16.44
CA ASP A 245 16.86 8.86 17.31
C ASP A 245 16.83 10.16 18.11
N ARG A 246 16.02 11.14 17.70
CA ARG A 246 15.91 12.46 18.33
C ARG A 246 14.50 12.69 18.85
N ILE A 247 14.26 12.30 20.10
CA ILE A 247 12.98 12.53 20.78
C ILE A 247 13.05 13.86 21.55
N GLU A 248 12.09 14.75 21.31
CA GLU A 248 11.97 16.07 21.93
C GLU A 248 11.07 15.95 23.19
N GLU A 249 11.69 15.66 24.34
CA GLU A 249 11.01 15.45 25.64
C GLU A 249 10.70 16.77 26.37
N GLU A 250 11.31 17.88 25.96
CA GLU A 250 11.21 19.20 26.60
C GLU A 250 9.86 19.91 26.35
N HIS A 251 9.09 19.46 25.37
CA HIS A 251 7.86 20.13 24.95
C HIS A 251 6.62 19.65 25.72
N SER A 252 5.75 20.61 26.06
CA SER A 252 4.48 20.32 26.75
C SER A 252 3.47 19.62 25.82
N GLU A 253 2.49 18.91 26.40
CA GLU A 253 1.39 18.32 25.61
C GLU A 253 0.64 19.38 24.79
N ALA A 254 0.41 20.57 25.34
CA ALA A 254 -0.29 21.65 24.65
C ALA A 254 0.46 22.12 23.39
N TRP A 255 1.80 22.18 23.48
CA TRP A 255 2.67 22.50 22.35
C TRP A 255 2.53 21.45 21.24
N TRP A 256 2.57 20.16 21.60
CA TRP A 256 2.37 19.07 20.63
C TRP A 256 0.99 19.08 19.98
N GLN A 257 -0.08 19.39 20.73
CA GLN A 257 -1.42 19.52 20.15
C GLN A 257 -1.47 20.61 19.08
N GLU A 258 -0.88 21.77 19.37
CA GLU A 258 -0.82 22.89 18.44
C GLU A 258 0.03 22.54 17.21
N ARG A 259 1.20 21.92 17.40
CA ARG A 259 2.09 21.53 16.30
C ARG A 259 1.48 20.49 15.38
N VAL A 260 0.72 19.54 15.93
CA VAL A 260 -0.05 18.58 15.13
C VAL A 260 -1.09 19.30 14.28
N LEU A 261 -1.85 20.26 14.83
CA LEU A 261 -2.85 21.00 14.05
C LEU A 261 -2.24 21.88 12.97
N GLU A 262 -1.19 22.63 13.29
CA GLU A 262 -0.52 23.49 12.31
C GLU A 262 0.13 22.68 11.19
N THR A 263 0.79 21.57 11.53
CA THR A 263 1.38 20.71 10.52
C THR A 263 0.29 20.09 9.66
N LEU A 264 -0.81 19.61 10.26
CA LEU A 264 -1.93 19.04 9.53
C LEU A 264 -2.59 20.06 8.58
N ASP A 265 -2.83 21.29 9.04
CA ASP A 265 -3.36 22.41 8.24
C ASP A 265 -2.44 22.67 7.03
N ARG A 266 -1.13 22.79 7.28
CA ARG A 266 -0.12 23.01 6.23
C ARG A 266 -0.05 21.88 5.21
N VAL A 267 0.01 20.62 5.65
CA VAL A 267 0.11 19.48 4.71
C VAL A 267 -1.18 19.28 3.93
N VAL A 268 -2.35 19.52 4.53
CA VAL A 268 -3.62 19.48 3.81
C VAL A 268 -3.67 20.57 2.75
N LYS A 269 -3.21 21.80 3.07
CA LYS A 269 -3.10 22.87 2.08
C LYS A 269 -2.18 22.50 0.91
N LEU A 270 -1.02 21.91 1.18
CA LEU A 270 -0.08 21.45 0.15
C LEU A 270 -0.72 20.37 -0.74
N GLU A 271 -1.43 19.43 -0.15
CA GLU A 271 -2.09 18.33 -0.86
C GLU A 271 -3.43 18.72 -1.50
N MET A 272 -3.91 19.95 -1.32
CA MET A 272 -5.07 20.49 -2.04
C MET A 272 -4.72 21.15 -3.39
N VAL A 273 -3.45 21.15 -3.79
CA VAL A 273 -3.01 21.73 -5.06
C VAL A 273 -3.48 20.88 -6.24
N ALA A 274 -4.47 21.35 -6.99
CA ALA A 274 -4.98 20.73 -8.21
C ALA A 274 -5.73 21.76 -9.08
N ASP A 275 -5.74 21.56 -10.41
CA ASP A 275 -6.54 22.35 -11.36
C ASP A 275 -7.89 21.68 -11.69
N VAL A 276 -8.22 20.60 -10.97
CA VAL A 276 -9.43 19.79 -11.14
C VAL A 276 -10.19 19.65 -9.81
N PRO A 277 -11.49 19.31 -9.84
CA PRO A 277 -12.28 19.10 -8.63
C PRO A 277 -11.69 18.02 -7.72
N LEU A 278 -11.63 18.35 -6.43
CA LEU A 278 -11.15 17.47 -5.37
C LEU A 278 -12.15 17.39 -4.20
N GLY A 279 -12.11 16.29 -3.47
CA GLY A 279 -12.92 16.06 -2.26
C GLY A 279 -12.22 15.17 -1.25
N SER A 280 -12.98 14.55 -0.35
CA SER A 280 -12.40 13.66 0.68
C SER A 280 -13.32 12.51 1.08
N PHE A 281 -12.73 11.38 1.42
CA PHE A 281 -13.48 10.29 2.03
C PHE A 281 -13.78 10.63 3.50
N LEU A 282 -15.02 10.41 3.93
CA LEU A 282 -15.47 10.74 5.28
C LEU A 282 -16.04 9.50 5.98
N SER A 283 -15.30 8.88 6.89
CA SER A 283 -15.79 7.73 7.69
C SER A 283 -16.37 8.14 9.05
N GLY A 284 -16.40 9.45 9.34
CA GLY A 284 -16.64 9.95 10.70
C GLY A 284 -15.55 9.59 11.72
N GLY A 285 -14.45 8.95 11.30
CA GLY A 285 -13.26 8.74 12.15
C GLY A 285 -12.49 10.03 12.38
N VAL A 286 -11.68 10.11 13.45
CA VAL A 286 -10.90 11.31 13.77
C VAL A 286 -9.97 11.73 12.63
N ASP A 287 -9.41 10.77 11.89
CA ASP A 287 -8.43 11.05 10.82
C ASP A 287 -9.11 11.75 9.64
N SER A 288 -10.08 11.09 9.01
CA SER A 288 -10.83 11.66 7.88
C SER A 288 -11.53 12.96 8.26
N SER A 289 -12.11 13.02 9.46
CA SER A 289 -12.84 14.21 9.89
C SER A 289 -11.91 15.40 10.13
N SER A 290 -10.69 15.17 10.62
CA SER A 290 -9.67 16.22 10.75
C SER A 290 -9.20 16.71 9.39
N ILE A 291 -9.03 15.82 8.40
CA ILE A 291 -8.73 16.21 7.01
C ILE A 291 -9.81 17.12 6.45
N VAL A 292 -11.08 16.71 6.51
CA VAL A 292 -12.20 17.53 6.00
C VAL A 292 -12.28 18.88 6.72
N ALA A 293 -12.06 18.91 8.04
CA ALA A 293 -12.03 20.15 8.80
C ALA A 293 -10.90 21.10 8.33
N MET A 294 -9.70 20.59 8.04
CA MET A 294 -8.61 21.41 7.48
C MET A 294 -8.89 21.83 6.04
N MET A 295 -9.44 20.94 5.20
CA MET A 295 -9.79 21.30 3.82
C MET A 295 -10.76 22.48 3.79
N LYS A 296 -11.77 22.49 4.66
CA LYS A 296 -12.74 23.58 4.76
C LYS A 296 -12.08 24.94 4.98
N ARG A 297 -10.98 25.02 5.74
CA ARG A 297 -10.23 26.26 5.97
C ARG A 297 -9.59 26.83 4.70
N HIS A 298 -9.22 25.96 3.76
CA HIS A 298 -8.56 26.35 2.50
C HIS A 298 -9.53 26.35 1.30
N SER A 299 -10.83 26.10 1.53
CA SER A 299 -11.83 25.98 0.47
C SER A 299 -12.46 27.31 0.03
N ASN A 300 -12.06 28.43 0.64
CA ASN A 300 -12.60 29.77 0.35
C ASN A 300 -14.14 29.82 0.35
N GLY A 301 -14.78 29.13 1.30
CA GLY A 301 -16.23 29.07 1.45
C GLY A 301 -16.95 28.05 0.55
N ARG A 302 -16.24 27.36 -0.34
CA ARG A 302 -16.83 26.26 -1.13
C ARG A 302 -17.06 25.03 -0.24
N ARG A 303 -18.18 24.34 -0.47
CA ARG A 303 -18.46 23.05 0.17
C ARG A 303 -17.52 21.99 -0.40
N ILE A 304 -16.94 21.19 0.49
CA ILE A 304 -16.10 20.05 0.11
C ILE A 304 -17.00 18.86 -0.20
N GLY A 305 -16.81 18.25 -1.37
CA GLY A 305 -17.42 16.97 -1.70
C GLY A 305 -16.89 15.88 -0.77
N THR A 306 -17.77 15.24 0.00
CA THR A 306 -17.41 14.17 0.92
C THR A 306 -18.16 12.90 0.62
N TYR A 307 -17.45 11.78 0.66
CA TYR A 307 -17.99 10.47 0.27
C TYR A 307 -17.88 9.48 1.43
N THR A 308 -19.00 8.88 1.79
CA THR A 308 -19.10 7.83 2.80
C THR A 308 -19.74 6.59 2.19
N ILE A 309 -19.19 5.42 2.50
CA ILE A 309 -19.82 4.15 2.18
C ILE A 309 -20.54 3.56 3.38
N GLY A 310 -21.72 3.01 3.11
CA GLY A 310 -22.43 2.09 3.98
C GLY A 310 -22.47 0.70 3.37
N ILE A 311 -22.64 -0.31 4.22
CA ILE A 311 -22.83 -1.70 3.80
C ILE A 311 -24.22 -2.13 4.26
N ASP A 312 -24.92 -2.89 3.43
CA ASP A 312 -26.27 -3.36 3.74
C ASP A 312 -26.30 -4.18 5.04
N ALA A 313 -27.35 -4.01 5.84
CA ALA A 313 -27.50 -4.68 7.12
C ALA A 313 -27.50 -6.22 6.98
N GLU A 314 -27.99 -6.74 5.85
CA GLU A 314 -27.95 -8.17 5.55
C GLU A 314 -26.53 -8.71 5.37
N ASP A 315 -25.64 -7.90 4.80
CA ASP A 315 -24.24 -8.26 4.65
C ASP A 315 -23.47 -8.17 5.98
N LEU A 316 -23.99 -7.43 6.96
CA LEU A 316 -23.40 -7.31 8.29
C LEU A 316 -23.88 -8.38 9.29
N ARG A 317 -24.73 -9.33 8.88
CA ARG A 317 -25.32 -10.36 9.78
C ARG A 317 -24.29 -11.09 10.64
N TYR A 318 -23.08 -11.30 10.11
CA TYR A 318 -21.98 -11.99 10.79
C TYR A 318 -20.80 -11.09 11.16
N ASP A 319 -20.89 -9.79 10.84
CA ASP A 319 -19.81 -8.82 10.99
C ASP A 319 -20.27 -7.60 11.79
N ILE A 320 -19.59 -7.32 12.90
CA ILE A 320 -19.85 -6.11 13.70
C ILE A 320 -19.01 -4.98 13.12
N ILE A 321 -19.54 -4.28 12.11
CA ILE A 321 -18.97 -3.02 11.60
C ILE A 321 -19.74 -1.87 12.27
N PRO A 322 -19.08 -0.98 13.05
CA PRO A 322 -19.73 0.18 13.62
C PRO A 322 -20.37 1.07 12.53
N ASP A 323 -21.44 1.77 12.89
CA ASP A 323 -22.19 2.62 11.97
C ASP A 323 -21.40 3.90 11.60
N ASP A 324 -20.50 3.79 10.63
CA ASP A 324 -19.73 4.92 10.11
C ASP A 324 -20.61 5.97 9.42
N LEU A 325 -21.79 5.59 8.92
CA LEU A 325 -22.75 6.50 8.31
C LEU A 325 -23.27 7.51 9.32
N GLU A 326 -23.71 7.05 10.49
CA GLU A 326 -24.23 7.93 11.54
C GLU A 326 -23.18 8.98 11.95
N TRP A 327 -21.94 8.56 12.15
CA TRP A 327 -20.86 9.46 12.52
C TRP A 327 -20.46 10.41 11.40
N ALA A 328 -20.43 9.94 10.16
CA ALA A 328 -20.16 10.80 9.00
C ALA A 328 -21.26 11.87 8.82
N ARG A 329 -22.55 11.51 8.98
CA ARG A 329 -23.66 12.48 8.98
C ARG A 329 -23.51 13.54 10.07
N ARG A 330 -23.12 13.14 11.29
CA ARG A 330 -22.85 14.08 12.39
C ARG A 330 -21.70 15.04 12.06
N VAL A 331 -20.63 14.54 11.45
CA VAL A 331 -19.52 15.41 11.00
C VAL A 331 -19.97 16.36 9.90
N ASN A 332 -20.75 15.88 8.93
CA ASN A 332 -21.34 16.74 7.91
C ASN A 332 -22.20 17.86 8.52
N GLN A 333 -23.04 17.56 9.51
CA GLN A 333 -23.84 18.59 10.20
C GLN A 333 -23.00 19.69 10.84
N GLN A 334 -21.78 19.37 11.30
CA GLN A 334 -20.86 20.34 11.89
C GLN A 334 -20.06 21.10 10.84
N LEU A 335 -19.66 20.43 9.75
CA LEU A 335 -18.76 20.97 8.74
C LEU A 335 -19.46 21.50 7.49
N ASP A 336 -20.78 21.34 7.33
CA ASP A 336 -21.56 21.74 6.15
C ASP A 336 -20.88 21.37 4.83
N THR A 337 -20.74 20.07 4.60
CA THR A 337 -20.08 19.52 3.41
C THR A 337 -21.09 19.16 2.32
N ASP A 338 -20.63 19.00 1.08
CA ASP A 338 -21.44 18.38 0.03
C ASP A 338 -21.36 16.86 0.22
N TYR A 339 -22.29 16.34 1.03
CA TYR A 339 -22.23 14.99 1.60
C TYR A 339 -22.93 13.95 0.73
N HIS A 340 -22.17 12.94 0.31
CA HIS A 340 -22.62 11.83 -0.52
C HIS A 340 -22.50 10.52 0.26
N GLU A 341 -23.64 9.86 0.46
CA GLU A 341 -23.73 8.57 1.12
C GLU A 341 -24.06 7.48 0.09
N ILE A 342 -23.23 6.45 0.04
CA ILE A 342 -23.36 5.36 -0.93
C ILE A 342 -23.51 4.04 -0.20
N MET A 343 -24.65 3.37 -0.39
CA MET A 343 -24.86 2.02 0.09
C MET A 343 -24.31 1.00 -0.91
N LEU A 344 -23.31 0.24 -0.48
CA LEU A 344 -22.67 -0.79 -1.30
C LEU A 344 -23.55 -2.04 -1.39
N LYS A 345 -23.89 -2.44 -2.63
CA LYS A 345 -24.53 -3.72 -2.95
C LYS A 345 -23.80 -4.43 -4.11
N PRO A 346 -22.51 -4.73 -3.98
CA PRO A 346 -21.75 -5.34 -5.06
C PRO A 346 -22.14 -6.81 -5.27
N ASP A 347 -22.17 -7.24 -6.54
CA ASP A 347 -21.96 -8.65 -6.84
C ASP A 347 -20.48 -8.97 -6.61
N VAL A 348 -20.20 -9.49 -5.41
CA VAL A 348 -18.81 -9.78 -4.99
C VAL A 348 -18.19 -10.92 -5.78
N ALA A 349 -18.98 -11.85 -6.30
CA ALA A 349 -18.48 -12.95 -7.11
C ALA A 349 -18.02 -12.44 -8.49
N GLU A 350 -18.74 -11.48 -9.07
CA GLU A 350 -18.33 -10.84 -10.33
C GLU A 350 -17.19 -9.82 -10.13
N LEU A 351 -17.19 -9.11 -9.00
CA LEU A 351 -16.21 -8.05 -8.73
C LEU A 351 -14.83 -8.59 -8.37
N LEU A 352 -14.73 -9.69 -7.61
CA LEU A 352 -13.47 -10.18 -7.08
C LEU A 352 -12.43 -10.52 -8.17
N PRO A 353 -12.77 -11.23 -9.27
CA PRO A 353 -11.82 -11.46 -10.37
C PRO A 353 -11.30 -10.18 -11.01
N LYS A 354 -12.15 -9.14 -11.13
CA LYS A 354 -11.74 -7.82 -11.68
C LYS A 354 -10.75 -7.13 -10.76
N LEU A 355 -10.99 -7.19 -9.45
CA LEU A 355 -10.07 -6.61 -8.47
C LEU A 355 -8.72 -7.34 -8.44
N VAL A 356 -8.71 -8.66 -8.55
CA VAL A 356 -7.47 -9.43 -8.68
C VAL A 356 -6.64 -8.96 -9.88
N TYR A 357 -7.29 -8.73 -11.03
CA TYR A 357 -6.60 -8.18 -12.21
C TYR A 357 -6.04 -6.77 -11.95
N TYR A 358 -6.82 -5.86 -11.35
CA TYR A 358 -6.33 -4.51 -11.06
C TYR A 358 -5.22 -4.49 -10.02
N MET A 359 -5.28 -5.39 -9.04
CA MET A 359 -4.29 -5.51 -7.97
C MET A 359 -2.96 -6.12 -8.44
N ASP A 360 -2.92 -6.82 -9.58
CA ASP A 360 -1.80 -7.69 -10.00
C ASP A 360 -1.38 -8.75 -8.97
N GLU A 361 -2.14 -8.88 -7.88
CA GLU A 361 -1.88 -9.66 -6.69
C GLU A 361 -3.22 -10.13 -6.13
N PRO A 362 -3.25 -11.19 -5.30
CA PRO A 362 -4.46 -11.61 -4.61
C PRO A 362 -5.10 -10.44 -3.86
N ALA A 363 -6.38 -10.17 -4.14
CA ALA A 363 -7.07 -9.03 -3.53
C ALA A 363 -7.33 -9.28 -2.03
N ILE A 364 -7.24 -8.21 -1.24
CA ILE A 364 -7.59 -8.21 0.18
C ILE A 364 -9.00 -7.66 0.41
N ASP A 365 -9.53 -7.89 1.60
CA ASP A 365 -10.88 -7.46 1.99
C ASP A 365 -11.09 -5.94 1.83
N MET A 366 -10.06 -5.14 2.10
CA MET A 366 -10.06 -3.68 1.93
C MET A 366 -10.23 -3.24 0.46
N ALA A 367 -9.82 -4.06 -0.52
CA ALA A 367 -9.82 -3.68 -1.93
C ALA A 367 -11.23 -3.41 -2.47
N ILE A 368 -12.22 -4.16 -1.98
CA ILE A 368 -13.62 -4.07 -2.41
C ILE A 368 -14.25 -2.72 -2.04
N PRO A 369 -14.33 -2.32 -0.74
CA PRO A 369 -14.87 -1.02 -0.36
C PRO A 369 -14.06 0.14 -0.95
N SER A 370 -12.73 0.01 -1.04
CA SER A 370 -11.85 1.03 -1.62
C SER A 370 -12.15 1.29 -3.10
N TYR A 371 -12.30 0.22 -3.90
CA TYR A 371 -12.68 0.36 -5.31
C TYR A 371 -14.07 0.97 -5.47
N LEU A 372 -15.05 0.49 -4.70
CA LEU A 372 -16.43 0.93 -4.84
C LEU A 372 -16.63 2.39 -4.45
N VAL A 373 -16.02 2.85 -3.35
CA VAL A 373 -16.07 4.26 -2.96
C VAL A 373 -15.35 5.15 -3.97
N SER A 374 -14.21 4.69 -4.50
CA SER A 374 -13.46 5.44 -5.51
C SER A 374 -14.23 5.55 -6.81
N ARG A 375 -14.89 4.47 -7.25
CA ARG A 375 -15.73 4.46 -8.45
C ARG A 375 -16.88 5.45 -8.35
N ALA A 376 -17.53 5.51 -7.19
CA ALA A 376 -18.63 6.46 -6.98
C ALA A 376 -18.14 7.91 -6.88
N ALA A 377 -17.03 8.17 -6.17
CA ALA A 377 -16.43 9.51 -6.11
C ALA A 377 -15.95 10.00 -7.47
N ARG A 378 -15.48 9.09 -8.35
CA ARG A 378 -14.98 9.43 -9.69
C ARG A 378 -16.03 10.11 -10.58
N GLU A 379 -17.32 9.88 -10.34
CA GLU A 379 -18.41 10.46 -11.12
C GLU A 379 -18.37 12.00 -11.11
N SER A 380 -17.84 12.62 -10.05
CA SER A 380 -17.77 14.08 -9.91
C SER A 380 -16.37 14.62 -9.59
N LEU A 381 -15.47 13.80 -9.05
CA LEU A 381 -14.16 14.22 -8.58
C LEU A 381 -13.04 13.46 -9.30
N ARG A 382 -11.85 14.09 -9.41
CA ARG A 382 -10.63 13.42 -9.92
C ARG A 382 -9.61 13.14 -8.83
N VAL A 383 -9.71 13.85 -7.70
CA VAL A 383 -8.78 13.76 -6.57
C VAL A 383 -9.56 13.61 -5.28
N MET A 384 -9.12 12.72 -4.40
CA MET A 384 -9.67 12.52 -3.06
C MET A 384 -8.57 12.54 -2.00
N LEU A 385 -8.78 13.29 -0.92
CA LEU A 385 -7.93 13.21 0.27
C LEU A 385 -8.46 12.13 1.22
N SER A 386 -7.56 11.32 1.77
CA SER A 386 -7.85 10.22 2.69
C SER A 386 -7.19 10.44 4.05
N GLY A 387 -7.87 9.97 5.11
CA GLY A 387 -7.31 9.91 6.46
C GLY A 387 -6.33 8.74 6.69
N MET A 388 -5.97 7.99 5.63
CA MET A 388 -5.00 6.90 5.71
C MET A 388 -3.62 7.40 6.18
N GLY A 389 -2.92 6.58 6.95
CA GLY A 389 -1.66 6.94 7.62
C GLY A 389 -1.83 7.43 9.05
N GLY A 390 -3.02 7.92 9.43
CA GLY A 390 -3.24 8.41 10.80
C GLY A 390 -3.03 7.34 11.89
N ASP A 391 -3.21 6.05 11.58
CA ASP A 391 -2.95 4.95 12.51
C ASP A 391 -1.48 4.57 12.62
N GLU A 392 -0.77 4.58 11.50
CA GLU A 392 0.66 4.29 11.39
C GLU A 392 1.50 5.41 12.01
N VAL A 393 1.03 6.65 11.95
CA VAL A 393 1.73 7.82 12.49
C VAL A 393 1.43 8.03 13.98
N PHE A 394 0.16 7.91 14.40
CA PHE A 394 -0.28 8.24 15.77
C PHE A 394 -0.67 7.03 16.62
N ALA A 395 -0.17 5.83 16.30
CA ALA A 395 -0.44 4.60 17.06
C ALA A 395 -1.95 4.29 17.24
N GLY A 396 -2.64 4.13 16.12
CA GLY A 396 -4.08 3.95 16.07
C GLY A 396 -4.61 2.52 16.07
N TYR A 397 -3.75 1.52 15.85
CA TYR A 397 -4.20 0.15 15.69
C TYR A 397 -4.45 -0.56 17.03
N PRO A 398 -5.50 -1.43 17.13
CA PRO A 398 -5.70 -2.25 18.32
C PRO A 398 -4.49 -3.12 18.67
N ARG A 399 -3.73 -3.59 17.67
CA ARG A 399 -2.51 -4.39 17.89
C ARG A 399 -1.45 -3.64 18.68
N GLN A 400 -1.24 -2.35 18.43
CA GLN A 400 -0.25 -1.54 19.14
C GLN A 400 -0.63 -1.38 20.62
N LEU A 401 -1.91 -1.18 20.91
CA LEU A 401 -2.44 -1.20 22.27
C LEU A 401 -2.27 -2.58 22.93
N ALA A 402 -2.58 -3.66 22.21
CA ALA A 402 -2.41 -5.01 22.71
C ALA A 402 -0.93 -5.35 23.01
N MET A 403 0.01 -4.86 22.20
CA MET A 403 1.45 -4.96 22.46
C MET A 403 1.82 -4.26 23.77
N LYS A 404 1.34 -3.02 24.00
CA LYS A 404 1.59 -2.27 25.24
C LYS A 404 1.04 -2.99 26.47
N ILE A 405 -0.18 -3.52 26.40
CA ILE A 405 -0.78 -4.29 27.51
C ILE A 405 0.02 -5.58 27.75
N ALA A 406 0.38 -6.30 26.69
CA ALA A 406 1.13 -7.55 26.83
C ALA A 406 2.53 -7.32 27.42
N SER A 407 3.13 -6.15 27.22
CA SER A 407 4.42 -5.81 27.80
C SER A 407 4.41 -5.63 29.32
N ALA A 408 3.23 -5.44 29.93
CA ALA A 408 3.11 -5.50 31.39
C ALA A 408 3.48 -6.88 31.97
N PHE A 409 3.47 -7.94 31.15
CA PHE A 409 3.88 -9.29 31.51
C PHE A 409 5.33 -9.61 31.15
N ASP A 410 6.10 -8.66 30.60
CA ASP A 410 7.52 -8.85 30.26
C ASP A 410 8.45 -9.10 31.47
N PRO A 411 8.16 -8.60 32.70
CA PRO A 411 8.96 -8.96 33.88
C PRO A 411 8.88 -10.44 34.28
N VAL A 412 7.88 -11.19 33.83
CA VAL A 412 7.76 -12.62 34.12
C VAL A 412 8.67 -13.41 33.18
N PRO A 413 9.63 -14.23 33.69
CA PRO A 413 10.55 -14.99 32.85
C PRO A 413 9.83 -15.84 31.79
N GLN A 414 10.38 -15.88 30.58
CA GLN A 414 9.74 -16.52 29.42
C GLN A 414 9.43 -18.01 29.65
N LEU A 415 10.28 -18.71 30.42
CA LEU A 415 10.09 -20.12 30.78
C LEU A 415 8.79 -20.36 31.59
N LEU A 416 8.35 -19.38 32.37
CA LEU A 416 7.12 -19.46 33.18
C LEU A 416 5.93 -18.87 32.44
N ARG A 417 6.13 -17.74 31.76
CA ARG A 417 5.07 -17.01 31.06
C ARG A 417 4.49 -17.81 29.90
N ARG A 418 5.33 -18.45 29.08
CA ARG A 418 4.91 -19.18 27.88
C ARG A 418 3.95 -20.34 28.17
N PRO A 419 4.25 -21.29 29.10
CA PRO A 419 3.31 -22.38 29.40
C PRO A 419 2.02 -21.86 30.05
N MET A 420 2.10 -20.87 30.95
CA MET A 420 0.93 -20.25 31.59
C MET A 420 -0.04 -19.65 30.55
N MET A 421 0.49 -18.83 29.63
CA MET A 421 -0.33 -18.19 28.59
C MET A 421 -0.83 -19.19 27.54
N LYS A 422 -0.07 -20.26 27.26
CA LYS A 422 -0.53 -21.36 26.39
C LYS A 422 -1.70 -22.13 27.01
N ALA A 423 -1.65 -22.42 28.31
CA ALA A 423 -2.75 -23.06 29.03
C ALA A 423 -4.01 -22.17 29.02
N LEU A 424 -3.86 -20.87 29.29
CA LEU A 424 -4.96 -19.90 29.19
C LEU A 424 -5.56 -19.86 27.78
N ALA A 425 -4.72 -19.83 26.75
CA ALA A 425 -5.17 -19.83 25.36
C ALA A 425 -5.88 -21.13 24.94
N TYR A 426 -5.53 -22.27 25.54
CA TYR A 426 -6.20 -23.55 25.29
C TYR A 426 -7.56 -23.63 25.99
N ALA A 427 -7.66 -23.06 27.19
CA ALA A 427 -8.91 -22.97 27.95
C ALA A 427 -9.92 -22.01 27.31
N LEU A 428 -9.46 -21.01 26.54
CA LEU A 428 -10.33 -20.07 25.83
C LEU A 428 -10.85 -20.67 24.51
N PRO A 429 -12.20 -20.71 24.30
CA PRO A 429 -12.77 -21.19 23.05
C PRO A 429 -12.36 -20.31 21.86
N GLY A 430 -12.13 -20.91 20.68
CA GLY A 430 -11.82 -20.18 19.43
C GLY A 430 -12.99 -19.34 18.91
N GLY A 431 -14.21 -19.79 19.23
CA GLY A 431 -15.48 -19.12 19.00
C GLY A 431 -16.62 -19.87 19.69
N LEU A 432 -17.68 -19.15 20.03
CA LEU A 432 -18.99 -19.67 20.44
C LEU A 432 -20.04 -18.86 19.68
N PRO A 433 -21.19 -19.41 19.25
CA PRO A 433 -22.24 -18.61 18.63
C PRO A 433 -22.79 -17.55 19.62
N GLY A 434 -22.88 -16.28 19.19
CA GLY A 434 -23.50 -15.19 19.97
C GLY A 434 -22.65 -13.92 20.14
N LYS A 435 -23.10 -12.97 20.97
CA LYS A 435 -22.44 -11.66 21.13
C LYS A 435 -21.06 -11.71 21.82
N LEU A 436 -20.70 -12.86 22.40
CA LEU A 436 -19.43 -13.08 23.13
C LEU A 436 -18.31 -13.66 22.26
N THR A 437 -18.57 -14.04 21.00
CA THR A 437 -17.56 -14.64 20.11
C THR A 437 -16.34 -13.74 19.91
N ALA A 438 -16.57 -12.46 19.58
CA ALA A 438 -15.48 -11.53 19.26
C ALA A 438 -14.59 -11.20 20.48
N PRO A 439 -15.14 -10.92 21.68
CA PRO A 439 -14.33 -10.78 22.89
C PRO A 439 -13.48 -12.02 23.22
N LEU A 440 -14.07 -13.22 23.19
CA LEU A 440 -13.37 -14.47 23.52
C LEU A 440 -12.26 -14.79 22.51
N ARG A 441 -12.52 -14.58 21.21
CA ARG A 441 -11.51 -14.71 20.15
C ARG A 441 -10.35 -13.76 20.35
N ASN A 442 -10.64 -12.49 20.65
CA ASN A 442 -9.61 -11.49 20.89
C ASN A 442 -8.79 -11.82 22.14
N ALA A 443 -9.43 -12.34 23.19
CA ALA A 443 -8.75 -12.81 24.39
C ALA A 443 -7.85 -14.03 24.11
N LYS A 444 -8.32 -15.01 23.33
CA LYS A 444 -7.52 -16.17 22.91
C LYS A 444 -6.31 -15.74 22.07
N LYS A 445 -6.50 -14.84 21.09
CA LYS A 445 -5.41 -14.27 20.27
C LYS A 445 -4.40 -13.54 21.15
N PHE A 446 -4.88 -12.67 22.05
CA PHE A 446 -4.05 -11.97 23.01
C PHE A 446 -3.24 -12.93 23.89
N ALA A 447 -3.88 -13.97 24.44
CA ALA A 447 -3.22 -14.95 25.30
C ALA A 447 -2.11 -15.71 24.56
N ARG A 448 -2.37 -16.16 23.32
CA ARG A 448 -1.33 -16.80 22.48
C ARG A 448 -0.13 -15.89 22.26
N SER A 449 -0.37 -14.60 22.02
CA SER A 449 0.69 -13.63 21.72
C SER A 449 1.45 -13.16 22.96
N ALA A 450 0.79 -12.98 24.11
CA ALA A 450 1.40 -12.43 25.32
C ALA A 450 2.49 -13.35 25.94
N GLY A 451 2.49 -14.65 25.61
CA GLY A 451 3.55 -15.57 25.99
C GLY A 451 4.87 -15.40 25.21
N LEU A 452 4.84 -14.70 24.08
CA LEU A 452 5.99 -14.51 23.18
C LEU A 452 6.82 -13.28 23.58
N ASP A 453 8.09 -13.26 23.15
CA ASP A 453 8.95 -12.08 23.23
C ASP A 453 8.40 -10.95 22.36
N PHE A 454 8.98 -9.74 22.49
CA PHE A 454 8.44 -8.53 21.87
C PHE A 454 8.29 -8.68 20.33
N GLU A 455 9.34 -9.14 19.64
CA GLU A 455 9.31 -9.30 18.19
C GLU A 455 8.35 -10.40 17.75
N ASN A 456 8.45 -11.62 18.30
CA ASN A 456 7.56 -12.71 17.87
C ASN A 456 6.10 -12.47 18.28
N ARG A 457 5.84 -11.66 19.31
CA ARG A 457 4.49 -11.20 19.66
C ARG A 457 3.91 -10.34 18.53
N TYR A 458 4.66 -9.37 18.02
CA TYR A 458 4.20 -8.54 16.90
C TYR A 458 4.01 -9.38 15.63
N LEU A 459 5.00 -10.22 15.28
CA LEU A 459 4.91 -11.10 14.11
C LEU A 459 3.68 -12.01 14.21
N GLY A 460 3.44 -12.61 15.37
CA GLY A 460 2.27 -13.46 15.60
C GLY A 460 0.91 -12.74 15.50
N TYR A 461 0.85 -11.41 15.68
CA TYR A 461 -0.38 -10.65 15.41
C TYR A 461 -0.69 -10.54 13.92
N GLN A 462 0.34 -10.60 13.07
CA GLN A 462 0.27 -10.47 11.61
C GLN A 462 0.31 -11.82 10.88
N THR A 463 0.65 -12.91 11.57
CA THR A 463 0.65 -14.26 11.00
C THR A 463 -0.77 -14.83 10.82
N TYR A 464 -1.13 -15.19 9.59
CA TYR A 464 -2.38 -15.86 9.23
C TYR A 464 -2.20 -17.37 9.08
N PHE A 465 -1.17 -17.81 8.35
CA PHE A 465 -0.68 -19.18 8.38
C PHE A 465 0.67 -19.25 9.11
N THR A 466 0.70 -19.97 10.24
CA THR A 466 1.95 -20.29 10.94
C THR A 466 2.79 -21.26 10.13
N ASP A 467 4.08 -21.41 10.44
CA ASP A 467 4.95 -22.38 9.74
C ASP A 467 4.45 -23.82 9.90
N GLU A 468 3.88 -24.14 11.06
CA GLU A 468 3.22 -25.42 11.31
C GLU A 468 1.97 -25.61 10.43
N ALA A 469 1.15 -24.57 10.28
CA ALA A 469 -0.02 -24.62 9.41
C ALA A 469 0.36 -24.71 7.92
N LYS A 470 1.36 -23.95 7.48
CA LYS A 470 1.92 -24.05 6.12
C LYS A 470 2.47 -25.43 5.85
N THR A 471 3.21 -26.01 6.81
CA THR A 471 3.70 -27.39 6.70
C THR A 471 2.54 -28.34 6.44
N ARG A 472 1.48 -28.34 7.26
CA ARG A 472 0.30 -29.20 7.00
C ARG A 472 -0.40 -28.92 5.67
N LEU A 473 -0.43 -27.66 5.24
CA LEU A 473 -1.12 -27.21 4.03
C LEU A 473 -0.39 -27.63 2.75
N TYR A 474 0.94 -27.55 2.72
CA TYR A 474 1.74 -27.73 1.51
C TYR A 474 1.82 -29.19 1.05
N THR A 475 1.84 -29.38 -0.27
CA THR A 475 2.32 -30.62 -0.90
C THR A 475 3.80 -30.87 -0.56
N ASP A 476 4.29 -32.09 -0.76
CA ASP A 476 5.67 -32.42 -0.39
C ASP A 476 6.68 -31.68 -1.27
N GLU A 477 6.33 -31.44 -2.53
CA GLU A 477 7.09 -30.62 -3.48
C GLU A 477 7.24 -29.18 -2.99
N LEU A 478 6.14 -28.53 -2.57
CA LEU A 478 6.19 -27.15 -2.08
C LEU A 478 6.91 -27.06 -0.72
N ARG A 479 6.81 -28.08 0.13
CA ARG A 479 7.60 -28.16 1.37
C ARG A 479 9.10 -28.22 1.10
N GLU A 480 9.51 -28.98 0.10
CA GLU A 480 10.92 -29.02 -0.33
C GLU A 480 11.34 -27.67 -0.89
N ALA A 481 10.55 -27.10 -1.80
CA ALA A 481 10.87 -25.84 -2.45
C ALA A 481 10.91 -24.63 -1.50
N THR A 482 10.21 -24.71 -0.36
CA THR A 482 10.22 -23.66 0.68
C THR A 482 11.07 -24.01 1.90
N ARG A 483 11.84 -25.10 1.85
CA ARG A 483 12.69 -25.54 2.96
C ARG A 483 13.72 -24.47 3.30
N GLY A 484 13.77 -24.08 4.57
CA GLY A 484 14.73 -23.09 5.07
C GLY A 484 14.39 -21.63 4.76
N MET A 485 13.29 -21.36 4.03
CA MET A 485 12.80 -19.99 3.84
C MET A 485 12.23 -19.44 5.14
N ASP A 486 12.63 -18.22 5.50
CA ASP A 486 12.12 -17.50 6.67
C ASP A 486 11.21 -16.36 6.22
N ALA A 487 9.90 -16.55 6.32
CA ALA A 487 8.93 -15.50 6.00
C ALA A 487 9.16 -14.21 6.79
N TYR A 488 9.73 -14.30 7.99
CA TYR A 488 9.84 -13.18 8.92
C TYR A 488 11.13 -12.36 8.76
N SER A 489 12.04 -12.77 7.87
CA SER A 489 13.38 -12.21 7.72
C SER A 489 13.38 -10.69 7.50
N ALA A 490 12.54 -10.20 6.59
CA ALA A 490 12.41 -8.77 6.30
C ALA A 490 11.97 -7.96 7.54
N HIS A 491 10.97 -8.46 8.27
CA HIS A 491 10.48 -7.79 9.48
C HIS A 491 11.54 -7.75 10.58
N ARG A 492 12.25 -8.87 10.81
CA ARG A 492 13.36 -8.93 11.78
C ARG A 492 14.50 -7.98 11.40
N GLY A 493 14.79 -7.87 10.10
CA GLY A 493 15.75 -6.90 9.57
C GLY A 493 15.38 -5.46 9.92
N TYR A 494 14.10 -5.08 9.82
CA TYR A 494 13.64 -3.75 10.21
C TYR A 494 13.65 -3.54 11.73
N PHE A 495 13.25 -4.52 12.54
CA PHE A 495 13.38 -4.43 14.00
C PHE A 495 14.83 -4.19 14.43
N ALA A 496 15.78 -4.89 13.83
CA ALA A 496 17.21 -4.75 14.14
C ALA A 496 17.73 -3.31 13.92
N ARG A 497 17.20 -2.59 12.91
CA ARG A 497 17.58 -1.19 12.60
C ARG A 497 17.15 -0.21 13.69
N VAL A 498 16.03 -0.47 14.36
CA VAL A 498 15.44 0.44 15.36
C VAL A 498 15.43 -0.16 16.77
N LYS A 499 16.27 -1.16 17.05
CA LYS A 499 16.33 -1.88 18.33
C LYS A 499 16.46 -0.98 19.56
N ASN A 500 17.04 0.21 19.40
CA ASN A 500 17.27 1.19 20.47
C ASN A 500 16.11 2.19 20.65
N ALA A 501 15.16 2.24 19.71
CA ALA A 501 14.00 3.12 19.82
C ALA A 501 13.01 2.59 20.88
N ALA A 502 12.16 3.47 21.41
CA ALA A 502 11.07 3.06 22.29
C ALA A 502 10.22 1.96 21.64
N PRO A 503 9.72 0.95 22.38
CA PRO A 503 9.02 -0.20 21.80
C PRO A 503 7.89 0.19 20.84
N LEU A 504 7.09 1.20 21.17
CA LEU A 504 6.04 1.68 20.27
C LEU A 504 6.61 2.21 18.95
N ASN A 505 7.69 2.99 18.99
CA ASN A 505 8.33 3.52 17.79
C ASN A 505 8.90 2.41 16.91
N GLN A 506 9.38 1.30 17.50
CA GLN A 506 9.79 0.12 16.72
C GLN A 506 8.62 -0.46 15.92
N LEU A 507 7.44 -0.59 16.55
CA LEU A 507 6.24 -1.08 15.87
C LEU A 507 5.81 -0.15 14.73
N LEU A 508 5.83 1.17 14.96
CA LEU A 508 5.46 2.16 13.94
C LEU A 508 6.46 2.15 12.77
N TYR A 509 7.77 2.03 13.06
CA TYR A 509 8.79 1.89 12.02
C TYR A 509 8.56 0.65 11.16
N VAL A 510 8.35 -0.52 11.77
CA VAL A 510 8.12 -1.76 11.01
C VAL A 510 6.81 -1.69 10.21
N ASP A 511 5.73 -1.15 10.80
CA ASP A 511 4.46 -0.91 10.10
C ASP A 511 4.65 0.01 8.87
N LEU A 512 5.46 1.08 8.99
CA LEU A 512 5.78 2.00 7.88
C LEU A 512 6.65 1.36 6.78
N LYS A 513 7.36 0.26 7.08
CA LYS A 513 8.27 -0.41 6.13
C LYS A 513 7.68 -1.64 5.47
N THR A 514 6.77 -2.34 6.13
CA THR A 514 6.19 -3.57 5.58
C THR A 514 4.68 -3.44 5.37
N PHE A 515 3.91 -3.23 6.43
CA PHE A 515 2.46 -3.26 6.39
C PHE A 515 1.85 -2.14 5.52
N LEU A 516 2.29 -0.89 5.71
CA LEU A 516 1.72 0.25 5.01
C LEU A 516 2.01 0.24 3.49
N PRO A 517 3.28 0.16 3.03
CA PRO A 517 3.60 0.19 1.59
C PRO A 517 3.15 -1.07 0.85
N CYS A 518 3.26 -2.25 1.47
CA CYS A 518 3.02 -3.53 0.79
C CYS A 518 1.54 -3.96 0.82
N LEU A 519 0.69 -3.31 1.62
CA LEU A 519 -0.72 -3.67 1.76
C LEU A 519 -1.65 -2.47 1.55
N ASN A 520 -1.66 -1.52 2.49
CA ASN A 520 -2.68 -0.46 2.53
C ASN A 520 -2.52 0.55 1.39
N LEU A 521 -1.31 1.08 1.19
CA LEU A 521 -1.04 2.07 0.14
C LEU A 521 -1.16 1.45 -1.25
N MET A 522 -0.55 0.27 -1.45
CA MET A 522 -0.68 -0.46 -2.71
C MET A 522 -2.14 -0.73 -3.07
N THR A 523 -2.93 -1.25 -2.13
CA THR A 523 -4.35 -1.52 -2.38
C THR A 523 -5.12 -0.26 -2.70
N THR A 524 -4.88 0.83 -1.97
CA THR A 524 -5.56 2.10 -2.20
C THR A 524 -5.20 2.68 -3.56
N ASP A 525 -3.91 2.70 -3.93
CA ASP A 525 -3.48 3.17 -5.25
C ASP A 525 -4.10 2.33 -6.36
N LYS A 526 -3.93 1.00 -6.36
CA LYS A 526 -4.43 0.15 -7.45
C LYS A 526 -5.96 0.19 -7.58
N THR A 527 -6.70 0.20 -6.47
CA THR A 527 -8.17 0.22 -6.51
C THR A 527 -8.75 1.59 -6.87
N SER A 528 -8.18 2.68 -6.34
CA SER A 528 -8.60 4.03 -6.76
C SER A 528 -8.23 4.30 -8.21
N MET A 529 -7.09 3.80 -8.66
CA MET A 529 -6.67 3.96 -10.05
C MET A 529 -7.43 3.10 -11.04
N ALA A 530 -7.93 1.94 -10.64
CA ALA A 530 -8.91 1.19 -11.43
C ALA A 530 -10.21 2.00 -11.66
N ALA A 531 -10.53 2.91 -10.74
CA ALA A 531 -11.59 3.89 -10.88
C ALA A 531 -11.11 5.23 -11.49
N ASN A 532 -9.89 5.31 -12.03
CA ASN A 532 -9.31 6.53 -12.62
C ASN A 532 -9.33 7.75 -11.67
N LEU A 533 -9.14 7.52 -10.37
CA LEU A 533 -9.21 8.53 -9.30
C LEU A 533 -7.88 8.59 -8.54
N GLU A 534 -7.31 9.79 -8.35
CA GLU A 534 -6.15 9.96 -7.47
C GLU A 534 -6.59 10.03 -6.00
N VAL A 535 -5.88 9.30 -5.13
CA VAL A 535 -5.99 9.44 -3.67
C VAL A 535 -4.71 10.02 -3.09
N ARG A 536 -4.85 11.05 -2.25
CA ARG A 536 -3.81 11.74 -1.47
C ARG A 536 -3.92 11.41 0.01
N VAL A 537 -2.81 11.42 0.74
CA VAL A 537 -2.70 10.86 2.10
C VAL A 537 -1.94 11.81 3.04
N PRO A 538 -2.55 12.93 3.48
CA PRO A 538 -1.82 14.01 4.16
C PRO A 538 -1.13 13.60 5.46
N PHE A 539 -1.63 12.58 6.17
CA PHE A 539 -0.97 12.07 7.37
C PHE A 539 0.41 11.45 7.08
N LEU A 540 0.67 11.02 5.84
CA LEU A 540 1.94 10.45 5.40
C LEU A 540 2.84 11.48 4.72
N ASN A 541 2.45 12.76 4.72
CA ASN A 541 3.34 13.82 4.30
C ASN A 541 4.60 13.82 5.18
N GLN A 542 5.76 14.08 4.58
CA GLN A 542 7.06 14.03 5.26
C GLN A 542 7.09 14.86 6.54
N GLU A 543 6.41 16.01 6.54
CA GLU A 543 6.42 16.95 7.66
C GLU A 543 5.66 16.39 8.86
N MET A 544 4.57 15.66 8.59
CA MET A 544 3.79 14.98 9.61
C MET A 544 4.56 13.77 10.16
N LEU A 545 5.23 13.01 9.29
CA LEU A 545 6.08 11.89 9.67
C LEU A 545 7.24 12.35 10.58
N GLU A 546 7.96 13.39 10.18
CA GLU A 546 9.08 13.95 10.94
C GLU A 546 8.64 14.56 12.28
N LEU A 547 7.46 15.19 12.33
CA LEU A 547 6.89 15.65 13.59
C LEU A 547 6.59 14.46 14.53
N ALA A 548 5.92 13.44 14.03
CA ALA A 548 5.53 12.28 14.84
C ALA A 548 6.72 11.40 15.26
N ALA A 549 7.80 11.40 14.48
CA ALA A 549 9.03 10.66 14.77
C ALA A 549 9.79 11.26 15.96
N ARG A 550 9.79 12.59 16.09
CA ARG A 550 10.42 13.33 17.19
C ARG A 550 9.58 13.36 18.47
N MET A 551 8.32 12.95 18.38
CA MET A 551 7.39 12.98 19.50
C MET A 551 7.62 11.84 20.51
N PRO A 552 7.59 12.14 21.83
CA PRO A 552 7.55 11.12 22.88
C PRO A 552 6.47 10.07 22.64
N SER A 553 6.84 8.79 22.71
CA SER A 553 5.96 7.70 22.29
C SER A 553 4.65 7.60 23.12
N ASP A 554 4.69 8.02 24.39
CA ASP A 554 3.51 8.04 25.27
C ASP A 554 2.47 9.10 24.90
N LEU A 555 2.80 10.09 24.06
CA LEU A 555 1.82 11.03 23.51
C LEU A 555 1.02 10.41 22.36
N LYS A 556 1.59 9.42 21.66
CA LYS A 556 0.90 8.68 20.60
C LYS A 556 -0.07 7.65 21.21
N LEU A 557 0.40 6.91 22.23
CA LEU A 557 -0.38 5.90 22.95
C LEU A 557 -0.32 6.11 24.48
N ARG A 558 -1.27 6.87 25.04
CA ARG A 558 -1.29 7.18 26.49
C ARG A 558 -2.23 6.26 27.27
N GLY A 559 -1.68 5.46 28.18
CA GLY A 559 -2.44 4.42 28.88
C GLY A 559 -3.11 3.47 27.87
N LEU A 560 -4.44 3.43 27.86
CA LEU A 560 -5.24 2.64 26.89
C LEU A 560 -5.76 3.47 25.70
N LYS A 561 -5.41 4.75 25.62
CA LYS A 561 -5.91 5.69 24.60
C LYS A 561 -4.96 5.74 23.41
N ARG A 562 -5.42 5.18 22.29
CA ARG A 562 -4.78 5.25 20.96
C ARG A 562 -4.98 6.62 20.32
N LYS A 563 -4.05 7.05 19.45
CA LYS A 563 -4.06 8.37 18.80
C LYS A 563 -4.23 9.51 19.79
N TYR A 564 -3.63 9.40 20.97
CA TYR A 564 -3.98 10.26 22.09
C TYR A 564 -3.79 11.74 21.74
N ILE A 565 -2.60 12.13 21.30
CA ILE A 565 -2.31 13.52 20.94
C ILE A 565 -3.16 14.05 19.78
N LEU A 566 -3.37 13.24 18.73
CA LEU A 566 -4.21 13.63 17.59
C LEU A 566 -5.65 13.86 18.03
N LYS A 567 -6.19 13.01 18.91
CA LYS A 567 -7.53 13.21 19.46
C LYS A 567 -7.62 14.47 20.30
N ARG A 568 -6.64 14.72 21.17
CA ARG A 568 -6.60 15.96 21.98
C ARG A 568 -6.52 17.21 21.10
N ALA A 569 -5.73 17.17 20.04
CA ALA A 569 -5.67 18.23 19.03
C ALA A 569 -7.02 18.42 18.32
N ALA A 570 -7.63 17.32 17.86
CA ALA A 570 -8.89 17.32 17.10
C ALA A 570 -10.12 17.78 17.92
N GLU A 571 -10.07 17.77 19.25
CA GLU A 571 -11.12 18.37 20.10
C GLU A 571 -11.32 19.88 19.83
N ARG A 572 -10.34 20.56 19.21
CA ARG A 572 -10.48 21.96 18.77
C ARG A 572 -11.22 22.09 17.43
N LEU A 573 -11.40 20.99 16.69
CA LEU A 573 -12.00 20.99 15.36
C LEU A 573 -13.42 20.39 15.36
N LEU A 574 -13.66 19.42 16.23
CA LEU A 574 -14.84 18.55 16.17
C LEU A 574 -15.38 18.26 17.58
N PRO A 575 -16.69 17.96 17.71
CA PRO A 575 -17.28 17.56 18.98
C PRO A 575 -16.58 16.36 19.61
N ARG A 576 -16.50 16.36 20.95
CA ARG A 576 -15.78 15.35 21.71
C ARG A 576 -16.29 13.93 21.44
N GLU A 577 -17.60 13.76 21.25
CA GLU A 577 -18.20 12.47 20.94
C GLU A 577 -17.72 11.89 19.61
N VAL A 578 -17.48 12.72 18.59
CA VAL A 578 -16.93 12.30 17.29
C VAL A 578 -15.47 11.89 17.47
N VAL A 579 -14.67 12.73 18.13
CA VAL A 579 -13.23 12.52 18.31
C VAL A 579 -12.92 11.25 19.10
N TRP A 580 -13.69 10.97 20.15
CA TRP A 580 -13.46 9.84 21.05
C TRP A 580 -14.30 8.61 20.75
N ARG A 581 -15.03 8.59 19.63
CA ARG A 581 -15.80 7.41 19.23
C ARG A 581 -14.93 6.15 19.11
N LYS A 582 -15.59 5.00 19.21
CA LYS A 582 -14.93 3.72 18.95
C LYS A 582 -14.65 3.60 17.46
N LYS A 583 -13.38 3.40 17.10
CA LYS A 583 -12.94 3.24 15.71
C LYS A 583 -13.60 2.01 15.05
N ALA A 584 -14.11 2.19 13.83
CA ALA A 584 -14.48 1.12 12.90
C ALA A 584 -13.29 0.70 12.03
N GLY A 585 -13.29 -0.56 11.61
CA GLY A 585 -12.36 -1.04 10.58
C GLY A 585 -12.93 -0.77 9.19
N PHE A 586 -12.07 -0.49 8.22
CA PHE A 586 -12.43 -0.32 6.80
C PHE A 586 -12.25 -1.66 6.06
N GLY A 587 -12.94 -2.69 6.53
CA GLY A 587 -12.86 -4.06 5.97
C GLY A 587 -14.21 -4.48 5.43
N ALA A 588 -14.20 -5.38 4.44
CA ALA A 588 -15.41 -5.94 3.89
C ALA A 588 -16.02 -7.03 4.80
N PRO A 589 -17.33 -7.31 4.71
CA PRO A 589 -18.00 -8.34 5.51
C PRO A 589 -17.73 -9.76 4.97
N ILE A 590 -16.44 -10.14 4.98
CA ILE A 590 -15.96 -11.41 4.42
C ILE A 590 -16.65 -12.61 5.07
N ARG A 591 -17.05 -12.53 6.35
CA ARG A 591 -17.73 -13.65 7.02
C ARG A 591 -19.08 -13.95 6.41
N SER A 592 -19.83 -12.90 6.08
CA SER A 592 -21.13 -13.02 5.41
C SER A 592 -20.94 -13.50 3.99
N TRP A 593 -20.00 -12.89 3.25
CA TRP A 593 -19.79 -13.22 1.84
C TRP A 593 -19.32 -14.65 1.62
N LEU A 594 -18.40 -15.18 2.44
CA LEU A 594 -17.95 -16.58 2.35
C LEU A 594 -19.05 -17.61 2.68
N ARG A 595 -20.09 -17.21 3.43
CA ARG A 595 -21.23 -18.07 3.77
C ARG A 595 -22.38 -17.94 2.78
N GLY A 596 -22.43 -16.86 2.02
CA GLY A 596 -23.47 -16.58 1.02
C GLY A 596 -22.87 -16.45 -0.39
N PRO A 597 -22.75 -15.24 -0.94
CA PRO A 597 -22.48 -15.03 -2.37
C PRO A 597 -21.16 -15.61 -2.89
N LEU A 598 -20.11 -15.73 -2.07
CA LEU A 598 -18.84 -16.34 -2.48
C LEU A 598 -18.81 -17.87 -2.27
N ARG A 599 -19.84 -18.46 -1.65
CA ARG A 599 -19.83 -19.89 -1.31
C ARG A 599 -19.68 -20.79 -2.55
N PRO A 600 -20.44 -20.60 -3.65
CA PRO A 600 -20.26 -21.41 -4.86
C PRO A 600 -18.84 -21.31 -5.42
N MET A 601 -18.25 -20.12 -5.38
CA MET A 601 -16.88 -19.88 -5.85
C MET A 601 -15.84 -20.60 -4.96
N VAL A 602 -16.03 -20.59 -3.64
CA VAL A 602 -15.17 -21.37 -2.72
C VAL A 602 -15.27 -22.86 -2.99
N ASP A 603 -16.48 -23.39 -3.17
CA ASP A 603 -16.70 -24.82 -3.40
C ASP A 603 -16.09 -25.30 -4.73
N ASP A 604 -16.08 -24.46 -5.77
CA ASP A 604 -15.46 -24.74 -7.07
C ASP A 604 -13.92 -24.56 -7.04
N LEU A 605 -13.46 -23.36 -6.69
CA LEU A 605 -12.05 -22.97 -6.80
C LEU A 605 -11.16 -23.64 -5.76
N LEU A 606 -11.71 -23.98 -4.58
CA LEU A 606 -10.98 -24.71 -3.54
C LEU A 606 -11.43 -26.19 -3.46
N SER A 607 -12.01 -26.71 -4.54
CA SER A 607 -12.33 -28.14 -4.65
C SER A 607 -11.07 -29.01 -4.65
N ALA A 608 -11.21 -30.27 -4.22
CA ALA A 608 -10.10 -31.22 -4.23
C ALA A 608 -9.52 -31.43 -5.63
N GLU A 609 -10.34 -31.37 -6.68
CA GLU A 609 -9.89 -31.49 -8.07
C GLU A 609 -9.03 -30.29 -8.48
N THR A 610 -9.53 -29.06 -8.27
CA THR A 610 -8.78 -27.84 -8.59
C THR A 610 -7.46 -27.77 -7.82
N LEU A 611 -7.48 -28.08 -6.52
CA LEU A 611 -6.27 -28.05 -5.68
C LEU A 611 -5.23 -29.10 -6.11
N LYS A 612 -5.67 -30.32 -6.47
CA LYS A 612 -4.78 -31.36 -6.97
C LYS A 612 -4.17 -30.99 -8.31
N ARG A 613 -4.96 -30.42 -9.22
CA ARG A 613 -4.46 -29.90 -10.51
C ARG A 613 -3.44 -28.78 -10.31
N ARG A 614 -3.67 -27.91 -9.31
CA ARG A 614 -2.76 -26.80 -8.98
C ARG A 614 -1.45 -27.27 -8.36
N GLY A 615 -1.47 -28.31 -7.52
CA GLY A 615 -0.27 -28.95 -6.98
C GLY A 615 0.42 -28.23 -5.82
N LEU A 616 -0.14 -27.14 -5.28
CA LEU A 616 0.47 -26.37 -4.17
C LEU A 616 -0.01 -26.83 -2.79
N PHE A 617 -1.29 -27.18 -2.65
CA PHE A 617 -1.92 -27.42 -1.36
C PHE A 617 -2.61 -28.78 -1.28
N ARG A 618 -2.53 -29.41 -0.11
CA ARG A 618 -3.24 -30.65 0.22
C ARG A 618 -4.72 -30.38 0.38
N SER A 619 -5.53 -31.02 -0.45
CA SER A 619 -6.98 -30.82 -0.50
C SER A 619 -7.68 -31.08 0.84
N GLU A 620 -7.18 -32.03 1.61
CA GLU A 620 -7.71 -32.47 2.90
C GLU A 620 -7.55 -31.36 3.95
N GLU A 621 -6.40 -30.67 3.97
CA GLU A 621 -6.15 -29.58 4.92
C GLU A 621 -6.96 -28.33 4.53
N VAL A 622 -7.08 -28.01 3.24
CA VAL A 622 -7.93 -26.91 2.78
C VAL A 622 -9.40 -27.16 3.16
N LYS A 623 -9.90 -28.39 2.93
CA LYS A 623 -11.25 -28.78 3.34
C LYS A 623 -11.46 -28.62 4.85
N ARG A 624 -10.50 -29.08 5.67
CA ARG A 624 -10.54 -28.90 7.14
C ARG A 624 -10.62 -27.43 7.53
N ILE A 625 -9.84 -26.56 6.88
CA ILE A 625 -9.85 -25.11 7.14
C ILE A 625 -11.23 -24.51 6.83
N ILE A 626 -11.83 -24.87 5.69
CA ILE A 626 -13.16 -24.41 5.27
C ILE A 626 -14.24 -24.89 6.25
N GLU A 627 -14.27 -26.18 6.59
CA GLU A 627 -15.29 -26.76 7.49
C GLU A 627 -15.20 -26.20 8.92
N THR A 628 -13.99 -26.02 9.44
CA THR A 628 -13.79 -25.41 10.77
C THR A 628 -14.17 -23.93 10.80
N ASN A 629 -14.02 -23.21 9.68
CA ASN A 629 -14.50 -21.83 9.53
C ASN A 629 -16.03 -21.77 9.51
N LEU A 630 -16.67 -22.60 8.68
CA LEU A 630 -18.13 -22.60 8.49
C LEU A 630 -18.85 -22.99 9.78
N SER A 631 -18.33 -23.99 10.51
CA SER A 631 -18.87 -24.40 11.81
C SER A 631 -18.63 -23.38 12.94
N GLY A 632 -17.79 -22.36 12.73
CA GLY A 632 -17.45 -21.35 13.73
C GLY A 632 -16.52 -21.84 14.85
N ARG A 633 -15.95 -23.04 14.70
CA ARG A 633 -14.99 -23.60 15.67
C ARG A 633 -13.68 -22.81 15.71
N GLU A 634 -13.24 -22.33 14.55
CA GLU A 634 -12.08 -21.44 14.39
C GLU A 634 -12.44 -20.29 13.44
N ASP A 635 -11.77 -19.14 13.59
CA ASP A 635 -11.92 -17.99 12.68
C ASP A 635 -10.85 -18.06 11.57
N HIS A 636 -11.18 -18.76 10.47
CA HIS A 636 -10.32 -18.85 9.30
C HIS A 636 -10.84 -18.02 8.11
N ASN A 637 -11.67 -17.00 8.34
CA ASN A 637 -12.33 -16.28 7.24
C ASN A 637 -11.29 -15.62 6.31
N LEU A 638 -10.25 -15.01 6.86
CA LEU A 638 -9.19 -14.39 6.06
C LEU A 638 -8.29 -15.44 5.38
N GLN A 639 -8.04 -16.59 6.00
CA GLN A 639 -7.30 -17.69 5.37
C GLN A 639 -8.06 -18.32 4.19
N VAL A 640 -9.37 -18.54 4.32
CA VAL A 640 -10.20 -19.04 3.21
C VAL A 640 -10.25 -18.02 2.09
N PHE A 641 -10.46 -16.74 2.42
CA PHE A 641 -10.45 -15.66 1.44
C PHE A 641 -9.09 -15.51 0.75
N GLN A 642 -7.99 -15.69 1.49
CA GLN A 642 -6.64 -15.68 0.96
C GLN A 642 -6.41 -16.79 -0.08
N LEU A 643 -6.76 -18.04 0.26
CA LEU A 643 -6.61 -19.17 -0.66
C LEU A 643 -7.47 -18.99 -1.92
N LEU A 644 -8.70 -18.49 -1.75
CA LEU A 644 -9.61 -18.17 -2.85
C LEU A 644 -9.00 -17.15 -3.82
N ASN A 645 -8.50 -16.02 -3.29
CA ASN A 645 -7.90 -14.97 -4.10
C ASN A 645 -6.58 -15.40 -4.76
N LEU A 646 -5.81 -16.27 -4.10
CA LEU A 646 -4.60 -16.83 -4.69
C LEU A 646 -4.93 -17.70 -5.91
N GLU A 647 -5.96 -18.54 -5.85
CA GLU A 647 -6.39 -19.33 -7.01
C GLU A 647 -6.92 -18.43 -8.15
N LEU A 648 -7.72 -17.41 -7.83
CA LEU A 648 -8.17 -16.42 -8.82
C LEU A 648 -6.99 -15.71 -9.50
N TRP A 649 -5.98 -15.32 -8.71
CA TRP A 649 -4.79 -14.65 -9.22
C TRP A 649 -3.96 -15.58 -10.11
N GLN A 650 -3.78 -16.84 -9.73
CA GLN A 650 -3.07 -17.81 -10.57
C GLN A 650 -3.78 -18.04 -11.92
N ARG A 651 -5.11 -18.14 -11.93
CA ARG A 651 -5.87 -18.21 -13.18
C ARG A 651 -5.72 -16.95 -14.03
N ALA A 652 -5.71 -15.79 -13.40
CA ALA A 652 -5.64 -14.50 -14.10
C ALA A 652 -4.24 -14.17 -14.66
N PHE A 653 -3.17 -14.74 -14.09
CA PHE A 653 -1.80 -14.32 -14.42
C PHE A 653 -0.80 -15.43 -14.65
N ILE A 654 -0.93 -16.59 -14.01
CA ILE A 654 0.00 -17.73 -14.18
C ILE A 654 -0.48 -18.63 -15.32
N ASP A 655 -1.79 -18.84 -15.45
CA ASP A 655 -2.36 -19.76 -16.43
C ASP A 655 -2.61 -19.14 -17.82
N SER A 656 -2.42 -17.82 -17.98
CA SER A 656 -2.77 -17.08 -19.21
C SER A 656 -1.61 -16.69 -20.12
#